data_AF-A0A6G9YLA5-F1
#
_entry.id   AF-A0A6G9YLA5-F1
#
_cell.length_a   1.000
_cell.length_b   1.000
_cell.length_c   1.000
_cell.angle_alpha   90.00
_cell.angle_beta   90.00
_cell.angle_gamma   90.00
#
_symmetry.space_group_name_H-M   'P 1'
#
loop_
_entity.id
_entity.type
_entity.pdbx_description
1 polymer ?
#
loop_
_entity_poly.entity_id
_entity_poly.type
_entity_poly.pdbx_seq_one_letter_code
_entity_poly.pdbx_strand_id
1 'polypeptide(L)'
;MNSLIVPMELEVLVVNDRVRETVPFQRWRANFRSLDDNLSPEPEPFTNNEDMTDPAADGVYLQWQLPHALRRGQHDPASGKTTFPLVPNRWLVLRYSGPQNSRTATAWVVESDFVTDDSQEGTSAFLNPYKQSRSSVHIGRKVPAASWSEGAPRDLFLTAAGAGLLTFTAYQPYNENVFSLHDPLDDVADSDTLSYQVIGWYSATGADPLADGADPATLGWVPVASGQGSPTRSLYAGTALGVAWDRAGAVPDSDRPTSDTGIEVAVGNSSIDALTALIEMKTGDTEAASLLDAIQYGLLDTGQDGAEAIDQAVHRAWFGPSNGGYTWEITATTQTAAQTPAPVPDWLTTLITDQAAHDDLVRQLADMRWRLYCLWWIDQRDDIPEDLLDPDDFDTQLDPDTDGTLAQRIRQLVADLVARRDTRGQHPHRIPWGATPDELATAAAGYAADHGLPAGLALRRVPLPEFYQANDPVVLLNGVKTPPAPDLSAPLPCRGNNDLVSGIDLGHGIVAPPDSVPRPPQNALPNGFDGNGLFNEFWLLDQAQLAGTLAGATADPAAKVIGTLPAYGAVAWRQPWSPLYLIYQLRYYPIPYQSDGQRHWDFDGAYYDWNGTGAPDDYEVYTGRIYLTPHATFNLASRLRHYIDTHPDADPATRTELTTLADQIATWDLLSQALDGLDQRIARRDPAPNVNPASIQPDQKTVVDLIGGKFQHVPILGTTPKRSWPKSTFPQVRAGQFSFIELAVVDRFGQAINPINSDNYVQRELVLPEDLRPKITVEDLEPKRFVELPRVCTSRPACASTTSTPATTAQWSISAPVPIRSALGCCPTTSTTAWPATARPAPRWVNCA
;
A
#
# COMPACT_ATOMS: atom_id res chain seq x y z
N MET A 1 31.61 -0.62 -30.37
CA MET A 1 30.97 -0.28 -29.08
C MET A 1 30.89 -1.57 -28.29
N ASN A 2 30.88 -1.50 -26.95
CA ASN A 2 30.70 -2.68 -26.11
C ASN A 2 29.40 -2.49 -25.33
N SER A 3 28.34 -3.17 -25.75
CA SER A 3 27.06 -3.16 -25.05
C SER A 3 27.03 -4.21 -23.93
N LEU A 4 26.50 -3.82 -22.77
CA LEU A 4 26.10 -4.74 -21.71
C LEU A 4 24.63 -5.13 -21.90
N ILE A 5 24.35 -6.43 -21.91
CA ILE A 5 23.01 -6.98 -22.06
C ILE A 5 22.44 -7.19 -20.66
N VAL A 6 21.50 -6.33 -20.29
CA VAL A 6 20.79 -6.34 -19.03
C VAL A 6 19.51 -7.17 -19.21
N PRO A 7 19.36 -8.29 -18.50
CA PRO A 7 18.17 -9.12 -18.66
C PRO A 7 16.94 -8.44 -18.05
N MET A 8 15.79 -8.71 -18.66
CA MET A 8 14.48 -8.31 -18.14
C MET A 8 13.55 -9.52 -18.16
N GLU A 9 12.64 -9.54 -17.21
CA GLU A 9 11.52 -10.47 -17.22
C GLU A 9 10.46 -9.98 -18.22
N LEU A 10 10.07 -10.87 -19.13
CA LEU A 10 9.01 -10.64 -20.11
C LEU A 10 7.84 -11.55 -19.73
N GLU A 11 6.74 -10.94 -19.28
CA GLU A 11 5.50 -11.65 -19.03
C GLU A 11 4.52 -11.48 -20.18
N VAL A 12 3.73 -12.53 -20.40
CA VAL A 12 2.88 -12.67 -21.57
C VAL A 12 1.54 -13.24 -21.12
N LEU A 13 0.48 -12.43 -21.21
CA LEU A 13 -0.90 -12.85 -21.02
C LEU A 13 -1.51 -13.19 -22.39
N VAL A 14 -1.99 -14.43 -22.55
CA VAL A 14 -2.83 -14.82 -23.69
C VAL A 14 -4.30 -14.60 -23.33
N VAL A 15 -5.03 -13.88 -24.18
CA VAL A 15 -6.48 -13.70 -24.10
C VAL A 15 -7.11 -14.34 -25.32
N ASN A 16 -7.80 -15.45 -25.11
CA ASN A 16 -8.60 -16.14 -26.12
C ASN A 16 -10.09 -16.08 -25.75
N ASP A 17 -10.96 -16.68 -26.57
CA ASP A 17 -12.41 -16.69 -26.35
C ASP A 17 -12.77 -17.14 -24.93
N ARG A 18 -12.16 -18.23 -24.47
CA ARG A 18 -12.47 -18.80 -23.16
C ARG A 18 -11.99 -17.94 -22.00
N VAL A 19 -10.83 -17.29 -22.13
CA VAL A 19 -10.32 -16.36 -21.12
C VAL A 19 -11.28 -15.18 -20.96
N ARG A 20 -11.77 -14.60 -22.05
CA ARG A 20 -12.75 -13.49 -21.98
C ARG A 20 -14.04 -13.87 -21.29
N GLU A 21 -14.53 -15.09 -21.53
CA GLU A 21 -15.80 -15.56 -20.96
C GLU A 21 -15.71 -15.89 -19.47
N THR A 22 -14.52 -16.29 -18.98
CA THR A 22 -14.41 -16.97 -17.69
C THR A 22 -13.46 -16.33 -16.70
N VAL A 23 -12.50 -15.52 -17.16
CA VAL A 23 -11.56 -14.83 -16.29
C VAL A 23 -12.09 -13.43 -16.03
N PRO A 24 -12.38 -13.05 -14.77
CA PRO A 24 -12.77 -11.68 -14.47
C PRO A 24 -11.55 -10.77 -14.63
N PHE A 25 -11.79 -9.57 -15.15
CA PHE A 25 -10.78 -8.53 -15.30
C PHE A 25 -11.21 -7.25 -14.58
N GLN A 26 -10.23 -6.60 -13.96
CA GLN A 26 -10.33 -5.26 -13.38
C GLN A 26 -9.21 -4.45 -14.03
N ARG A 27 -9.53 -3.75 -15.12
CA ARG A 27 -8.60 -3.04 -16.00
C ARG A 27 -9.02 -1.59 -16.17
N TRP A 28 -8.49 -0.67 -15.36
CA TRP A 28 -8.85 0.75 -15.44
C TRP A 28 -7.74 1.59 -16.07
N ARG A 29 -8.12 2.72 -16.68
CA ARG A 29 -7.18 3.73 -17.20
C ARG A 29 -7.17 4.98 -16.34
N ALA A 30 -6.00 5.61 -16.23
CA ALA A 30 -5.89 6.93 -15.62
C ALA A 30 -6.55 8.00 -16.51
N ASN A 31 -7.25 8.93 -15.90
CA ASN A 31 -7.82 10.11 -16.53
C ASN A 31 -7.23 11.39 -15.94
N PHE A 32 -6.14 11.88 -16.52
CA PHE A 32 -5.50 13.10 -16.05
C PHE A 32 -6.32 14.38 -16.28
N ARG A 33 -7.44 14.32 -17.01
CA ARG A 33 -8.40 15.46 -17.08
C ARG A 33 -9.15 15.66 -15.76
N SER A 34 -9.29 14.61 -14.94
CA SER A 34 -9.90 14.73 -13.61
C SER A 34 -9.13 15.70 -12.69
N LEU A 35 -7.85 15.96 -12.98
CA LEU A 35 -7.07 16.94 -12.23
C LEU A 35 -7.54 18.39 -12.45
N ASP A 36 -8.27 18.67 -13.52
CA ASP A 36 -8.85 20.00 -13.77
C ASP A 36 -9.90 20.32 -12.68
N ASP A 37 -10.62 19.31 -12.19
CA ASP A 37 -11.61 19.40 -11.11
C ASP A 37 -11.02 19.03 -9.71
N ASN A 38 -9.69 18.99 -9.60
CA ASN A 38 -8.94 18.57 -8.41
C ASN A 38 -9.32 17.18 -7.86
N LEU A 39 -9.71 16.26 -8.75
CA LEU A 39 -10.01 14.87 -8.45
C LEU A 39 -8.81 13.96 -8.77
N SER A 40 -8.79 12.77 -8.17
CA SER A 40 -7.79 11.74 -8.49
C SER A 40 -7.85 11.36 -9.99
N PRO A 41 -6.70 11.19 -10.66
CA PRO A 41 -6.67 10.68 -12.02
C PRO A 41 -7.00 9.18 -12.08
N GLU A 42 -6.94 8.47 -10.97
CA GLU A 42 -7.36 7.07 -10.90
C GLU A 42 -8.85 6.98 -10.55
N PRO A 43 -9.65 6.20 -11.32
CA PRO A 43 -11.06 6.01 -10.99
C PRO A 43 -11.24 5.16 -9.73
N GLU A 44 -12.40 5.33 -9.09
CA GLU A 44 -12.83 4.52 -7.96
C GLU A 44 -12.83 3.02 -8.32
N PRO A 45 -12.47 2.12 -7.39
CA PRO A 45 -12.51 0.68 -7.60
C PRO A 45 -13.82 0.17 -8.21
N PHE A 46 -13.72 -0.85 -9.06
CA PHE A 46 -14.85 -1.47 -9.79
C PHE A 46 -15.57 -0.55 -10.80
N THR A 47 -15.04 0.64 -11.08
CA THR A 47 -15.60 1.57 -12.07
C THR A 47 -14.64 1.82 -13.22
N ASN A 48 -15.19 2.22 -14.38
CA ASN A 48 -14.43 2.63 -15.56
C ASN A 48 -13.39 1.59 -16.04
N ASN A 49 -13.77 0.31 -15.98
CA ASN A 49 -12.96 -0.79 -16.49
C ASN A 49 -13.09 -0.94 -18.01
N GLU A 50 -12.00 -1.33 -18.67
CA GLU A 50 -11.98 -1.81 -20.04
C GLU A 50 -12.87 -3.05 -20.19
N ASP A 51 -13.62 -3.11 -21.29
CA ASP A 51 -14.45 -4.27 -21.59
C ASP A 51 -13.60 -5.40 -22.20
N MET A 52 -13.14 -6.29 -21.34
CA MET A 52 -12.38 -7.48 -21.75
C MET A 52 -13.24 -8.57 -22.37
N THR A 53 -14.56 -8.38 -22.47
CA THR A 53 -15.44 -9.33 -23.16
C THR A 53 -15.50 -9.09 -24.67
N ASP A 54 -14.98 -7.96 -25.15
CA ASP A 54 -14.95 -7.61 -26.57
C ASP A 54 -14.02 -8.55 -27.38
N PRO A 55 -14.45 -9.08 -28.55
CA PRO A 55 -13.63 -9.63 -29.63
C PRO A 55 -12.26 -8.95 -29.85
N ALA A 56 -12.18 -7.63 -29.73
CA ALA A 56 -10.97 -6.84 -29.90
C ALA A 56 -9.90 -7.07 -28.80
N ALA A 57 -10.29 -7.64 -27.65
CA ALA A 57 -9.36 -7.95 -26.57
C ALA A 57 -8.53 -9.23 -26.82
N ASP A 58 -8.84 -10.02 -27.85
CA ASP A 58 -8.10 -11.24 -28.19
C ASP A 58 -6.62 -10.95 -28.48
N GLY A 59 -5.79 -11.97 -28.26
CA GLY A 59 -4.39 -11.97 -28.64
C GLY A 59 -3.47 -12.06 -27.44
N VAL A 60 -2.31 -11.40 -27.54
CA VAL A 60 -1.21 -11.51 -26.59
C VAL A 60 -0.85 -10.14 -26.03
N TYR A 61 -0.89 -10.00 -24.71
CA TYR A 61 -0.40 -8.81 -24.00
C TYR A 61 0.96 -9.12 -23.41
N LEU A 62 1.98 -8.41 -23.92
CA LEU A 62 3.36 -8.48 -23.45
C LEU A 62 3.61 -7.35 -22.46
N GLN A 63 4.27 -7.61 -21.35
CA GLN A 63 4.80 -6.57 -20.46
C GLN A 63 6.20 -6.95 -20.02
N TRP A 64 7.14 -6.02 -20.14
CA TRP A 64 8.52 -6.24 -19.68
C TRP A 64 8.81 -5.42 -18.43
N GLN A 65 9.40 -6.09 -17.44
CA GLN A 65 9.78 -5.43 -16.20
C GLN A 65 11.13 -4.70 -16.35
N LEU A 66 11.14 -3.42 -15.98
CA LEU A 66 12.37 -2.66 -15.91
C LEU A 66 13.28 -3.20 -14.77
N PRO A 67 14.61 -3.23 -14.98
CA PRO A 67 15.56 -3.61 -13.93
C PRO A 67 15.38 -2.75 -12.67
N HIS A 68 15.56 -3.35 -11.49
CA HIS A 68 15.33 -2.70 -10.20
C HIS A 68 16.07 -1.35 -10.06
N ALA A 69 17.30 -1.27 -10.57
CA ALA A 69 18.11 -0.03 -10.58
C ALA A 69 17.40 1.17 -11.20
N LEU A 70 16.58 0.95 -12.24
CA LEU A 70 15.84 1.99 -12.94
C LEU A 70 14.51 2.34 -12.27
N ARG A 71 14.08 1.55 -11.29
CA ARG A 71 12.85 1.74 -10.51
C ARG A 71 13.12 2.35 -9.13
N ARG A 72 14.36 2.65 -8.79
CA ARG A 72 14.76 3.18 -7.49
C ARG A 72 14.79 4.71 -7.50
N GLY A 73 13.88 5.33 -6.74
CA GLY A 73 13.88 6.77 -6.51
C GLY A 73 14.96 7.19 -5.52
N GLN A 74 15.56 8.36 -5.74
CA GLN A 74 16.45 9.04 -4.80
C GLN A 74 15.69 10.20 -4.16
N HIS A 75 15.57 10.17 -2.83
CA HIS A 75 14.96 11.25 -2.07
C HIS A 75 16.03 12.27 -1.68
N ASP A 76 15.81 13.54 -2.02
CA ASP A 76 16.60 14.66 -1.54
C ASP A 76 15.94 15.25 -0.29
N PRO A 77 16.50 15.08 0.92
CA PRO A 77 15.91 15.59 2.15
C PRO A 77 15.83 17.11 2.21
N ALA A 78 16.67 17.84 1.45
CA ALA A 78 16.69 19.30 1.48
C ALA A 78 15.54 19.91 0.67
N SER A 79 15.23 19.35 -0.50
CA SER A 79 14.10 19.77 -1.32
C SER A 79 12.81 19.00 -1.06
N GLY A 80 12.89 17.86 -0.36
CA GLY A 80 11.78 16.91 -0.17
C GLY A 80 11.37 16.19 -1.46
N LYS A 81 12.12 16.35 -2.56
CA LYS A 81 11.78 15.79 -3.86
C LYS A 81 12.38 14.39 -4.01
N THR A 82 11.57 13.47 -4.52
CA THR A 82 12.03 12.16 -4.97
C THR A 82 12.20 12.17 -6.49
N THR A 83 13.38 11.80 -6.97
CA THR A 83 13.70 11.73 -8.41
C THR A 83 14.01 10.31 -8.83
N PHE A 84 13.47 9.87 -9.96
CA PHE A 84 13.74 8.57 -10.56
C PHE A 84 14.68 8.74 -11.77
N PRO A 85 15.53 7.74 -12.07
CA PRO A 85 16.35 7.78 -13.29
C PRO A 85 15.47 7.70 -14.54
N LEU A 86 16.00 8.23 -15.65
CA LEU A 86 15.43 8.01 -16.97
C LEU A 86 15.50 6.53 -17.33
N VAL A 87 14.57 6.09 -18.19
CA VAL A 87 14.43 4.68 -18.60
C VAL A 87 14.48 4.55 -20.12
N PRO A 88 14.75 3.35 -20.68
CA PRO A 88 14.79 3.15 -22.12
C PRO A 88 13.45 3.48 -22.77
N ASN A 89 13.49 4.14 -23.93
CA ASN A 89 12.32 4.68 -24.61
C ASN A 89 12.11 4.13 -26.03
N ARG A 90 12.95 3.17 -26.45
CA ARG A 90 12.81 2.43 -27.71
C ARG A 90 12.83 0.95 -27.40
N TRP A 91 11.85 0.23 -27.91
CA TRP A 91 11.76 -1.22 -27.75
C TRP A 91 11.44 -1.87 -29.09
N LEU A 92 12.28 -2.81 -29.50
CA LEU A 92 12.00 -3.72 -30.59
C LEU A 92 11.28 -4.95 -30.01
N VAL A 93 10.09 -5.25 -30.52
CA VAL A 93 9.35 -6.48 -30.21
C VAL A 93 9.35 -7.36 -31.45
N LEU A 94 9.82 -8.60 -31.32
CA LEU A 94 9.92 -9.60 -32.37
C LEU A 94 9.08 -10.83 -31.99
N ARG A 95 8.15 -11.24 -32.85
CA ARG A 95 7.37 -12.47 -32.72
C ARG A 95 7.80 -13.49 -33.76
N TYR A 96 8.02 -14.72 -33.32
CA TYR A 96 8.05 -15.90 -34.19
C TYR A 96 6.72 -16.64 -34.18
N SER A 97 6.29 -17.08 -35.36
CA SER A 97 5.07 -17.87 -35.60
C SER A 97 5.33 -18.94 -36.68
N GLY A 98 4.39 -19.87 -36.86
CA GLY A 98 4.47 -20.95 -37.85
C GLY A 98 5.25 -22.19 -37.40
N PRO A 99 5.35 -23.23 -38.23
CA PRO A 99 5.97 -24.50 -37.83
C PRO A 99 7.49 -24.37 -37.67
N GLN A 100 8.08 -25.27 -36.87
CA GLN A 100 9.49 -25.24 -36.46
C GLN A 100 10.50 -25.03 -37.62
N ASN A 101 10.29 -25.71 -38.75
CA ASN A 101 11.22 -25.67 -39.89
C ASN A 101 11.01 -24.47 -40.83
N SER A 102 9.99 -23.64 -40.60
CA SER A 102 9.70 -22.47 -41.43
C SER A 102 9.08 -21.34 -40.61
N ARG A 103 9.73 -21.00 -39.48
CA ARG A 103 9.33 -19.90 -38.61
C ARG A 103 9.33 -18.57 -39.37
N THR A 104 8.29 -17.77 -39.16
CA THR A 104 8.14 -16.42 -39.71
C THR A 104 8.34 -15.38 -38.61
N ALA A 105 8.89 -14.22 -38.96
CA ALA A 105 9.14 -13.12 -38.03
C ALA A 105 8.24 -11.91 -38.34
N THR A 106 7.50 -11.45 -37.34
CA THR A 106 6.80 -10.15 -37.35
C THR A 106 7.43 -9.26 -36.28
N ALA A 107 7.65 -7.98 -36.57
CA ALA A 107 8.33 -7.08 -35.64
C ALA A 107 7.73 -5.68 -35.60
N TRP A 108 7.82 -5.05 -34.43
CA TRP A 108 7.37 -3.69 -34.16
C TRP A 108 8.41 -2.93 -33.35
N VAL A 109 8.44 -1.61 -33.54
CA VAL A 109 9.16 -0.69 -32.66
C VAL A 109 8.16 0.08 -31.83
N VAL A 110 8.34 0.05 -30.51
CA VAL A 110 7.59 0.85 -29.54
C VAL A 110 8.39 2.10 -29.21
N GLU A 111 7.75 3.25 -29.35
CA GLU A 111 8.28 4.55 -28.95
C GLU A 111 7.57 5.03 -27.69
N SER A 112 8.16 4.71 -26.53
CA SER A 112 7.53 4.94 -25.22
C SER A 112 7.30 6.42 -24.90
N ASP A 113 8.11 7.31 -25.47
CA ASP A 113 8.08 8.76 -25.27
C ASP A 113 7.47 9.52 -26.47
N PHE A 114 6.81 8.82 -27.40
CA PHE A 114 5.95 9.49 -28.36
C PHE A 114 4.87 10.25 -27.58
N VAL A 115 4.59 11.50 -27.93
CA VAL A 115 3.59 12.34 -27.26
C VAL A 115 2.65 12.92 -28.31
N THR A 116 1.36 12.83 -28.05
CA THR A 116 0.31 13.36 -28.93
C THR A 116 -0.91 13.79 -28.11
N ASP A 117 -1.65 14.77 -28.62
CA ASP A 117 -2.96 15.13 -28.09
C ASP A 117 -4.07 14.23 -28.68
N ASP A 118 -3.77 13.46 -29.75
CA ASP A 118 -4.70 12.54 -30.41
C ASP A 118 -4.66 11.14 -29.76
N SER A 119 -5.77 10.77 -29.13
CA SER A 119 -5.94 9.45 -28.48
C SER A 119 -5.98 8.28 -29.47
N GLN A 120 -6.02 8.52 -30.77
CA GLN A 120 -5.91 7.48 -31.81
C GLN A 120 -4.46 7.18 -32.19
N GLU A 121 -3.54 8.12 -31.93
CA GLU A 121 -2.12 7.96 -32.27
C GLU A 121 -1.25 7.55 -31.06
N GLY A 122 -1.72 7.81 -29.84
CA GLY A 122 -1.05 7.43 -28.59
C GLY A 122 -1.97 6.63 -27.67
N THR A 123 -1.42 5.77 -26.82
CA THR A 123 -2.21 4.77 -26.08
C THR A 123 -2.33 5.00 -24.58
N SER A 124 -1.28 5.50 -23.92
CA SER A 124 -1.27 5.66 -22.45
C SER A 124 -1.51 7.12 -22.06
N ALA A 125 -2.52 7.41 -21.24
CA ALA A 125 -2.75 8.76 -20.73
C ALA A 125 -1.58 9.25 -19.87
N PHE A 126 -1.24 10.53 -19.97
CA PHE A 126 -0.08 11.12 -19.30
C PHE A 126 -0.24 12.63 -19.07
N LEU A 127 0.52 13.20 -18.15
CA LEU A 127 0.65 14.66 -18.02
C LEU A 127 1.68 15.18 -19.00
N ASN A 128 1.34 16.24 -19.76
CA ASN A 128 2.23 16.79 -20.77
C ASN A 128 3.61 17.13 -20.18
N PRO A 129 4.67 16.41 -20.54
CA PRO A 129 5.97 16.56 -19.90
C PRO A 129 6.70 17.83 -20.35
N TYR A 130 6.22 18.49 -21.40
CA TYR A 130 6.83 19.69 -21.99
C TYR A 130 6.11 20.98 -21.62
N LYS A 131 5.03 20.92 -20.85
CA LYS A 131 4.27 22.07 -20.36
C LYS A 131 4.31 22.13 -18.85
N GLN A 132 4.38 23.34 -18.30
CA GLN A 132 4.24 23.55 -16.86
C GLN A 132 2.78 23.52 -16.40
N SER A 133 1.84 23.81 -17.30
CA SER A 133 0.40 23.69 -17.05
C SER A 133 -0.03 22.22 -17.00
N ARG A 134 -0.97 21.89 -16.12
CA ARG A 134 -1.69 20.61 -16.11
C ARG A 134 -2.43 20.47 -17.44
N SER A 135 -1.89 19.67 -18.35
CA SER A 135 -2.56 19.34 -19.60
C SER A 135 -2.38 17.86 -19.87
N SER A 136 -3.48 17.15 -20.06
CA SER A 136 -3.49 15.72 -20.36
C SER A 136 -3.13 15.47 -21.83
N VAL A 137 -2.29 14.48 -22.07
CA VAL A 137 -1.85 13.99 -23.40
C VAL A 137 -1.86 12.47 -23.40
N HIS A 138 -1.59 11.87 -24.55
CA HIS A 138 -1.30 10.44 -24.66
C HIS A 138 0.18 10.24 -25.01
N ILE A 139 0.77 9.18 -24.46
CA ILE A 139 2.11 8.74 -24.78
C ILE A 139 2.13 7.29 -25.26
N GLY A 140 3.25 6.92 -25.89
CA GLY A 140 3.48 5.57 -26.36
C GLY A 140 2.78 5.28 -27.68
N ARG A 141 3.49 4.62 -28.60
CA ARG A 141 2.92 4.05 -29.83
C ARG A 141 3.71 2.84 -30.28
N LYS A 142 3.07 1.92 -31.01
CA LYS A 142 3.73 0.83 -31.73
C LYS A 142 3.70 1.09 -33.23
N VAL A 143 4.81 0.84 -33.92
CA VAL A 143 4.95 1.00 -35.37
C VAL A 143 5.53 -0.29 -35.96
N PRO A 144 4.99 -0.84 -37.06
CA PRO A 144 5.63 -1.96 -37.73
C PRO A 144 7.09 -1.67 -38.07
N ALA A 145 7.99 -2.61 -37.75
CA ALA A 145 9.44 -2.41 -37.88
C ALA A 145 9.87 -2.06 -39.31
N ALA A 146 9.16 -2.58 -40.32
CA ALA A 146 9.44 -2.30 -41.73
C ALA A 146 9.18 -0.84 -42.14
N SER A 147 8.23 -0.16 -41.50
CA SER A 147 7.88 1.23 -41.79
C SER A 147 8.46 2.22 -40.79
N TRP A 148 9.16 1.74 -39.76
CA TRP A 148 9.73 2.60 -38.72
C TRP A 148 11.04 3.27 -39.16
N SER A 149 11.24 4.49 -38.69
CA SER A 149 12.50 5.23 -38.75
C SER A 149 12.60 6.13 -37.53
N GLU A 150 13.81 6.26 -36.96
CA GLU A 150 14.04 7.13 -35.82
C GLU A 150 13.71 8.60 -36.14
N GLY A 151 12.95 9.23 -35.24
CA GLY A 151 12.58 10.63 -35.35
C GLY A 151 13.72 11.59 -35.00
N ALA A 152 13.42 12.89 -35.06
CA ALA A 152 14.35 13.90 -34.53
C ALA A 152 14.55 13.69 -33.01
N PRO A 153 15.77 13.88 -32.48
CA PRO A 153 16.04 13.80 -31.05
C PRO A 153 15.12 14.73 -30.24
N ARG A 154 14.71 14.27 -29.06
CA ARG A 154 13.87 15.01 -28.11
C ARG A 154 14.43 14.85 -26.70
N ASP A 155 14.06 15.76 -25.82
CA ASP A 155 14.37 15.66 -24.39
C ASP A 155 13.60 14.49 -23.78
N LEU A 156 14.33 13.58 -23.13
CA LEU A 156 13.73 12.44 -22.46
C LEU A 156 13.10 12.87 -21.13
N PHE A 157 11.90 12.38 -20.85
CA PHE A 157 11.17 12.67 -19.61
C PHE A 157 10.72 11.41 -18.85
N LEU A 158 10.78 10.26 -19.50
CA LEU A 158 10.15 9.04 -19.00
C LEU A 158 10.96 8.43 -17.86
N THR A 159 10.29 8.15 -16.75
CA THR A 159 10.84 7.46 -15.58
C THR A 159 9.92 6.32 -15.16
N ALA A 160 10.38 5.46 -14.25
CA ALA A 160 9.57 4.36 -13.74
C ALA A 160 8.29 4.79 -13.00
N ALA A 161 8.22 6.02 -12.48
CA ALA A 161 7.05 6.55 -11.80
C ALA A 161 6.02 7.21 -12.75
N GLY A 162 6.31 7.24 -14.06
CA GLY A 162 5.44 7.88 -15.06
C GLY A 162 5.11 9.32 -14.69
N ALA A 163 3.81 9.67 -14.74
CA ALA A 163 3.28 10.98 -14.36
C ALA A 163 2.83 11.04 -12.89
N GLY A 164 3.51 10.31 -12.00
CA GLY A 164 3.21 10.27 -10.56
C GLY A 164 2.34 9.08 -10.12
N LEU A 165 2.12 8.09 -10.99
CA LEU A 165 1.42 6.85 -10.67
C LEU A 165 2.44 5.78 -10.27
N LEU A 166 2.44 5.34 -9.01
CA LEU A 166 3.47 4.44 -8.47
C LEU A 166 3.57 3.10 -9.22
N THR A 167 2.45 2.61 -9.74
CA THR A 167 2.33 1.36 -10.50
C THR A 167 2.39 1.56 -12.01
N PHE A 168 2.80 2.73 -12.50
CA PHE A 168 2.86 3.03 -13.94
C PHE A 168 3.57 1.94 -14.74
N THR A 169 4.73 1.44 -14.29
CA THR A 169 5.46 0.35 -14.96
C THR A 169 4.98 -1.05 -14.58
N ALA A 170 4.24 -1.18 -13.48
CA ALA A 170 3.82 -2.47 -12.92
C ALA A 170 2.46 -2.91 -13.44
N TYR A 171 1.47 -2.02 -13.51
CA TYR A 171 0.12 -2.31 -13.97
C TYR A 171 0.00 -2.05 -15.47
N GLN A 172 -0.10 -3.13 -16.27
CA GLN A 172 -0.05 -3.09 -17.73
C GLN A 172 -1.02 -2.09 -18.37
N PRO A 173 -2.28 -1.92 -17.91
CA PRO A 173 -3.21 -0.93 -18.49
C PRO A 173 -2.69 0.51 -18.49
N TYR A 174 -1.71 0.87 -17.65
CA TYR A 174 -1.13 2.21 -17.62
C TYR A 174 -0.02 2.47 -18.63
N ASN A 175 0.54 1.42 -19.24
CA ASN A 175 1.76 1.53 -20.03
C ASN A 175 1.69 0.82 -21.39
N GLU A 176 0.48 0.65 -21.93
CA GLU A 176 0.28 0.12 -23.28
C GLU A 176 1.08 0.95 -24.30
N ASN A 177 1.90 0.26 -25.11
CA ASN A 177 2.89 0.81 -26.03
C ASN A 177 3.89 1.80 -25.38
N VAL A 178 4.19 1.58 -24.10
CA VAL A 178 5.27 2.24 -23.35
C VAL A 178 6.22 1.18 -22.81
N PHE A 179 5.72 0.29 -21.94
CA PHE A 179 6.45 -0.88 -21.39
C PHE A 179 5.70 -2.20 -21.60
N SER A 180 4.69 -2.15 -22.46
CA SER A 180 3.91 -3.29 -22.89
C SER A 180 3.47 -3.14 -24.34
N LEU A 181 3.01 -4.22 -24.94
CA LEU A 181 2.43 -4.25 -26.28
C LEU A 181 1.31 -5.28 -26.32
N HIS A 182 0.19 -4.92 -26.94
CA HIS A 182 -0.85 -5.87 -27.32
C HIS A 182 -0.66 -6.30 -28.78
N ASP A 183 -0.52 -7.59 -29.02
CA ASP A 183 -0.51 -8.20 -30.35
C ASP A 183 -1.86 -8.91 -30.58
N PRO A 184 -2.73 -8.37 -31.46
CA PRO A 184 -4.07 -8.93 -31.69
C PRO A 184 -4.06 -10.28 -32.44
N LEU A 185 -2.91 -10.69 -33.00
CA LEU A 185 -2.75 -11.93 -33.76
C LEU A 185 -3.63 -12.05 -35.03
N ASP A 186 -4.04 -10.92 -35.62
CA ASP A 186 -4.84 -10.89 -36.86
C ASP A 186 -4.13 -11.55 -38.06
N ASP A 187 -2.80 -11.66 -38.01
CA ASP A 187 -1.95 -12.25 -39.04
C ASP A 187 -1.47 -13.68 -38.74
N VAL A 188 -2.00 -14.30 -37.67
CA VAL A 188 -1.66 -15.67 -37.23
C VAL A 188 -2.85 -16.60 -37.39
N ALA A 189 -2.60 -17.89 -37.61
CA ALA A 189 -3.64 -18.90 -37.63
C ALA A 189 -4.35 -19.01 -36.27
N ASP A 190 -5.58 -19.55 -36.25
CA ASP A 190 -6.35 -19.72 -35.01
C ASP A 190 -5.69 -20.65 -33.97
N SER A 191 -4.68 -21.43 -34.38
CA SER A 191 -3.81 -22.16 -33.46
C SER A 191 -2.36 -22.11 -33.93
N ASP A 192 -1.44 -21.76 -33.03
CA ASP A 192 0.00 -21.70 -33.29
C ASP A 192 0.81 -21.77 -31.97
N THR A 193 2.13 -21.88 -32.08
CA THR A 193 3.07 -21.73 -30.96
C THR A 193 3.96 -20.52 -31.23
N LEU A 194 3.83 -19.50 -30.40
CA LEU A 194 4.50 -18.22 -30.58
C LEU A 194 5.72 -18.11 -29.67
N SER A 195 6.71 -17.34 -30.09
CA SER A 195 7.81 -16.92 -29.21
C SER A 195 8.03 -15.44 -29.40
N TYR A 196 8.34 -14.72 -28.32
CA TYR A 196 8.57 -13.29 -28.33
C TYR A 196 9.95 -12.93 -27.79
N GLN A 197 10.57 -11.93 -28.39
CA GLN A 197 11.76 -11.26 -27.89
C GLN A 197 11.52 -9.75 -27.84
N VAL A 198 11.94 -9.13 -26.74
CA VAL A 198 11.94 -7.68 -26.57
C VAL A 198 13.38 -7.20 -26.38
N ILE A 199 13.80 -6.19 -27.14
CA ILE A 199 15.11 -5.54 -27.03
C ILE A 199 14.91 -4.03 -26.85
N GLY A 200 15.38 -3.48 -25.73
CA GLY A 200 15.28 -2.06 -25.39
C GLY A 200 16.59 -1.30 -25.47
N TRP A 201 16.51 -0.01 -25.79
CA TRP A 201 17.65 0.93 -25.73
C TRP A 201 17.20 2.38 -25.50
N TYR A 202 18.15 3.23 -25.10
CA TYR A 202 17.96 4.68 -25.08
C TYR A 202 18.15 5.26 -26.49
N SER A 203 17.16 6.01 -26.97
CA SER A 203 17.29 6.78 -28.21
C SER A 203 18.43 7.81 -28.16
N ALA A 204 18.63 8.45 -27.00
CA ALA A 204 19.74 9.35 -26.73
C ALA A 204 20.84 8.61 -25.95
N THR A 205 22.01 8.39 -26.57
CA THR A 205 23.10 7.61 -25.96
C THR A 205 23.65 8.22 -24.66
N GLY A 206 23.61 9.55 -24.51
CA GLY A 206 24.05 10.24 -23.29
C GLY A 206 23.11 10.09 -22.09
N ALA A 207 21.89 9.57 -22.29
CA ALA A 207 20.96 9.27 -21.21
C ALA A 207 21.10 7.83 -20.67
N ASP A 208 21.86 6.98 -21.36
CA ASP A 208 22.16 5.63 -20.90
C ASP A 208 22.97 5.70 -19.60
N PRO A 209 22.62 4.97 -18.54
CA PRO A 209 23.35 5.02 -17.28
C PRO A 209 24.78 4.48 -17.37
N LEU A 210 25.11 3.74 -18.45
CA LEU A 210 26.49 3.31 -18.76
C LEU A 210 27.20 4.25 -19.74
N ALA A 211 26.59 5.39 -20.10
CA ALA A 211 27.27 6.42 -20.85
C ALA A 211 28.57 6.84 -20.13
N ASP A 212 29.58 7.21 -20.91
CA ASP A 212 30.91 7.61 -20.41
C ASP A 212 31.67 6.54 -19.60
N GLY A 213 31.22 5.28 -19.61
CA GLY A 213 31.92 4.14 -18.99
C GLY A 213 31.71 4.02 -17.49
N ALA A 214 30.53 4.42 -16.99
CA ALA A 214 30.13 4.22 -15.60
C ALA A 214 30.18 2.73 -15.20
N ASP A 215 30.47 2.47 -13.92
CA ASP A 215 30.58 1.11 -13.39
C ASP A 215 29.19 0.47 -13.21
N PRO A 216 28.87 -0.64 -13.93
CA PRO A 216 27.60 -1.35 -13.78
C PRO A 216 27.29 -1.79 -12.34
N ALA A 217 28.31 -2.02 -11.50
CA ALA A 217 28.11 -2.44 -10.13
C ALA A 217 27.35 -1.38 -9.28
N THR A 218 27.44 -0.09 -9.64
CA THR A 218 26.67 0.98 -8.99
C THR A 218 25.15 0.85 -9.21
N LEU A 219 24.76 0.12 -10.25
CA LEU A 219 23.37 -0.21 -10.59
C LEU A 219 22.99 -1.62 -10.08
N GLY A 220 23.87 -2.29 -9.33
CA GLY A 220 23.68 -3.69 -8.93
C GLY A 220 23.77 -4.68 -10.08
N TRP A 221 24.39 -4.29 -11.20
CA TRP A 221 24.57 -5.15 -12.38
C TRP A 221 25.95 -5.80 -12.34
N VAL A 222 26.01 -7.12 -12.59
CA VAL A 222 27.26 -7.89 -12.52
C VAL A 222 27.50 -8.61 -13.85
N PRO A 223 28.53 -8.25 -14.61
CA PRO A 223 28.92 -9.00 -15.81
C PRO A 223 29.29 -10.45 -15.48
N VAL A 224 28.72 -11.42 -16.20
CA VAL A 224 28.95 -12.85 -15.93
C VAL A 224 30.38 -13.28 -16.28
N ALA A 225 31.01 -12.67 -17.30
CA ALA A 225 32.40 -12.92 -17.66
C ALA A 225 33.33 -11.79 -17.21
N SER A 226 34.47 -12.16 -16.62
CA SER A 226 35.53 -11.21 -16.25
C SER A 226 36.35 -10.77 -17.48
N GLY A 227 36.77 -9.50 -17.52
CA GLY A 227 37.69 -8.98 -18.54
C GLY A 227 37.03 -8.37 -19.79
N GLN A 228 35.72 -8.14 -19.78
CA GLN A 228 35.11 -7.26 -20.79
C GLN A 228 35.53 -5.81 -20.52
N GLY A 229 35.95 -5.08 -21.57
CA GLY A 229 36.23 -3.65 -21.45
C GLY A 229 34.99 -2.90 -20.96
N SER A 230 35.16 -1.73 -20.35
CA SER A 230 34.06 -0.95 -19.77
C SER A 230 32.91 -0.77 -20.78
N PRO A 231 31.71 -1.33 -20.51
CA PRO A 231 30.57 -1.14 -21.40
C PRO A 231 30.20 0.33 -21.45
N THR A 232 29.85 0.83 -22.63
CA THR A 232 29.47 2.24 -22.83
C THR A 232 27.99 2.40 -23.20
N ARG A 233 27.24 1.29 -23.16
CA ARG A 233 25.84 1.20 -23.56
C ARG A 233 25.18 0.02 -22.85
N SER A 234 23.90 0.15 -22.53
CA SER A 234 23.03 -0.92 -22.08
C SER A 234 22.03 -1.32 -23.17
N LEU A 235 21.87 -2.63 -23.38
CA LEU A 235 20.77 -3.21 -24.15
C LEU A 235 19.94 -4.05 -23.19
N TYR A 236 18.63 -3.88 -23.24
CA TYR A 236 17.73 -4.57 -22.32
C TYR A 236 17.05 -5.70 -23.07
N ALA A 237 17.13 -6.96 -22.61
CA ALA A 237 16.62 -8.10 -23.36
C ALA A 237 15.76 -9.03 -22.51
N GLY A 238 14.62 -9.45 -23.05
CA GLY A 238 13.73 -10.46 -22.45
C GLY A 238 13.08 -11.33 -23.52
N THR A 239 12.77 -12.58 -23.17
CA THR A 239 12.15 -13.57 -24.08
C THR A 239 11.02 -14.32 -23.39
N ALA A 240 10.02 -14.72 -24.18
CA ALA A 240 8.96 -15.64 -23.78
C ALA A 240 8.83 -16.70 -24.88
N LEU A 241 8.96 -17.98 -24.51
CA LEU A 241 9.16 -19.07 -25.47
C LEU A 241 8.00 -20.05 -25.42
N GLY A 242 7.49 -20.43 -26.59
CA GLY A 242 6.45 -21.46 -26.69
C GLY A 242 5.09 -21.04 -26.12
N VAL A 243 4.72 -19.77 -26.31
CA VAL A 243 3.39 -19.23 -25.98
C VAL A 243 2.36 -19.94 -26.85
N ALA A 244 1.51 -20.76 -26.23
CA ALA A 244 0.49 -21.51 -26.95
C ALA A 244 -0.68 -20.57 -27.30
N TRP A 245 -1.04 -20.53 -28.59
CA TRP A 245 -2.22 -19.83 -29.07
C TRP A 245 -3.24 -20.84 -29.60
N ASP A 246 -4.47 -20.71 -29.11
CA ASP A 246 -5.65 -21.39 -29.63
C ASP A 246 -6.85 -20.47 -29.35
N ARG A 247 -7.39 -19.84 -30.40
CA ARG A 247 -8.45 -18.82 -30.30
C ARG A 247 -9.69 -19.35 -29.59
N ALA A 248 -10.09 -20.59 -29.93
CA ALA A 248 -11.26 -21.25 -29.36
C ALA A 248 -10.89 -22.30 -28.29
N GLY A 249 -9.63 -22.28 -27.84
CA GLY A 249 -9.08 -23.26 -26.91
C GLY A 249 -9.52 -23.05 -25.46
N ALA A 250 -9.00 -23.91 -24.58
CA ALA A 250 -9.19 -23.76 -23.14
C ALA A 250 -8.44 -22.52 -22.59
N VAL A 251 -8.72 -22.17 -21.34
CA VAL A 251 -7.89 -21.20 -20.60
C VAL A 251 -6.47 -21.78 -20.48
N PRO A 252 -5.42 -21.03 -20.87
CA PRO A 252 -4.04 -21.50 -20.76
C PRO A 252 -3.64 -21.82 -19.31
N ASP A 253 -2.72 -22.75 -19.13
CA ASP A 253 -2.23 -23.17 -17.80
C ASP A 253 -1.63 -21.98 -17.04
N SER A 254 -2.15 -21.72 -15.84
CA SER A 254 -1.78 -20.60 -14.97
C SER A 254 -1.65 -21.05 -13.52
N ASP A 255 -0.93 -20.26 -12.71
CA ASP A 255 -0.95 -20.41 -11.26
C ASP A 255 -2.12 -19.65 -10.61
N ARG A 256 -2.87 -18.83 -11.36
CA ARG A 256 -4.10 -18.17 -10.89
C ARG A 256 -5.07 -19.22 -10.29
N PRO A 257 -5.55 -19.05 -9.05
CA PRO A 257 -6.59 -19.91 -8.49
C PRO A 257 -7.82 -20.05 -9.40
N THR A 258 -8.37 -21.27 -9.47
CA THR A 258 -9.51 -21.60 -10.35
C THR A 258 -10.87 -21.40 -9.70
N SER A 259 -10.91 -21.23 -8.37
CA SER A 259 -12.14 -21.02 -7.61
C SER A 259 -12.03 -19.77 -6.76
N ASP A 260 -12.88 -18.79 -7.04
CA ASP A 260 -12.99 -17.57 -6.26
C ASP A 260 -13.49 -17.86 -4.84
N THR A 261 -14.36 -18.85 -4.64
CA THR A 261 -14.91 -19.22 -3.32
C THR A 261 -13.96 -20.05 -2.47
N GLY A 262 -12.88 -20.58 -3.07
CA GLY A 262 -11.84 -21.32 -2.38
C GLY A 262 -10.89 -20.45 -1.56
N ILE A 263 -10.97 -19.11 -1.71
CA ILE A 263 -10.12 -18.15 -1.01
C ILE A 263 -10.73 -17.77 0.33
N GLU A 264 -10.13 -18.21 1.43
CA GLU A 264 -10.61 -17.84 2.77
C GLU A 264 -10.34 -16.36 3.04
N VAL A 265 -11.30 -15.69 3.67
CA VAL A 265 -11.22 -14.26 3.99
C VAL A 265 -11.33 -14.10 5.51
N ALA A 266 -10.22 -13.70 6.13
CA ALA A 266 -10.17 -13.35 7.54
C ALA A 266 -10.07 -11.83 7.71
N VAL A 267 -10.69 -11.28 8.76
CA VAL A 267 -10.58 -9.86 9.10
C VAL A 267 -10.23 -9.75 10.58
N GLY A 268 -9.22 -8.96 10.92
CA GLY A 268 -8.76 -8.71 12.30
C GLY A 268 -8.37 -7.25 12.49
N ASN A 269 -8.15 -6.80 13.72
CA ASN A 269 -7.63 -5.44 13.99
C ASN A 269 -6.15 -5.31 13.60
N SER A 270 -5.47 -6.45 13.46
CA SER A 270 -4.10 -6.55 12.99
C SER A 270 -3.91 -7.80 12.13
N SER A 271 -2.78 -7.91 11.43
CA SER A 271 -2.44 -9.13 10.68
C SER A 271 -2.24 -10.34 11.59
N ILE A 272 -1.83 -10.12 12.84
CA ILE A 272 -1.64 -11.16 13.85
C ILE A 272 -3.02 -11.74 14.22
N ASP A 273 -3.93 -10.85 14.57
CA ASP A 273 -5.31 -11.15 14.97
C ASP A 273 -6.07 -11.94 13.87
N ALA A 274 -6.01 -11.47 12.63
CA ALA A 274 -6.61 -12.17 11.49
C ALA A 274 -5.98 -13.55 11.22
N LEU A 275 -4.66 -13.69 11.42
CA LEU A 275 -3.96 -14.96 11.25
C LEU A 275 -4.29 -15.96 12.36
N THR A 276 -4.33 -15.49 13.60
CA THR A 276 -4.69 -16.29 14.78
C THR A 276 -6.11 -16.84 14.63
N ALA A 277 -7.07 -15.99 14.24
CA ALA A 277 -8.44 -16.42 13.96
C ALA A 277 -8.53 -17.46 12.82
N LEU A 278 -7.73 -17.30 11.76
CA LEU A 278 -7.68 -18.26 10.66
C LEU A 278 -7.10 -19.61 11.10
N ILE A 279 -6.03 -19.61 11.88
CA ILE A 279 -5.39 -20.83 12.38
C ILE A 279 -6.33 -21.56 13.34
N GLU A 280 -6.93 -20.85 14.30
CA GLU A 280 -7.89 -21.44 15.23
C GLU A 280 -9.06 -22.08 14.48
N MET A 281 -9.62 -21.42 13.47
CA MET A 281 -10.68 -21.99 12.63
C MET A 281 -10.23 -23.28 11.92
N LYS A 282 -8.99 -23.33 11.43
CA LYS A 282 -8.45 -24.49 10.69
C LYS A 282 -8.07 -25.66 11.58
N THR A 283 -7.49 -25.40 12.74
CA THR A 283 -6.93 -26.43 13.63
C THR A 283 -7.90 -26.85 14.73
N GLY A 284 -8.78 -25.94 15.16
CA GLY A 284 -9.56 -26.08 16.38
C GLY A 284 -8.72 -26.04 17.66
N ASP A 285 -7.45 -25.61 17.57
CA ASP A 285 -6.47 -25.61 18.66
C ASP A 285 -6.25 -24.19 19.18
N THR A 286 -6.94 -23.86 20.26
CA THR A 286 -6.86 -22.55 20.93
C THR A 286 -5.53 -22.34 21.66
N GLU A 287 -4.86 -23.42 22.08
CA GLU A 287 -3.56 -23.34 22.73
C GLU A 287 -2.48 -22.96 21.71
N ALA A 288 -2.51 -23.58 20.52
CA ALA A 288 -1.63 -23.20 19.42
C ALA A 288 -1.85 -21.75 18.96
N ALA A 289 -3.11 -21.29 18.92
CA ALA A 289 -3.46 -19.90 18.61
C ALA A 289 -2.88 -18.91 19.65
N SER A 290 -3.02 -19.21 20.95
CA SER A 290 -2.46 -18.39 22.03
C SER A 290 -0.92 -18.37 22.00
N LEU A 291 -0.26 -19.50 21.71
CA LEU A 291 1.20 -19.57 21.53
C LEU A 291 1.67 -18.74 20.32
N LEU A 292 0.87 -18.70 19.25
CA LEU A 292 1.16 -17.88 18.08
C LEU A 292 1.09 -16.38 18.41
N ASP A 293 0.11 -15.94 19.20
CA ASP A 293 0.09 -14.56 19.69
C ASP A 293 1.29 -14.29 20.60
N ALA A 294 1.59 -15.20 21.54
CA ALA A 294 2.72 -15.06 22.46
C ALA A 294 4.05 -14.85 21.70
N ILE A 295 4.34 -15.67 20.69
CA ILE A 295 5.56 -15.49 19.90
C ILE A 295 5.52 -14.23 19.04
N GLN A 296 4.36 -13.89 18.48
CA GLN A 296 4.19 -12.68 17.68
C GLN A 296 4.17 -11.39 18.49
N TYR A 297 3.97 -11.41 19.80
CA TYR A 297 4.14 -10.24 20.68
C TYR A 297 5.43 -10.29 21.51
N GLY A 298 6.25 -11.34 21.37
CA GLY A 298 7.50 -11.50 22.11
C GLY A 298 7.28 -11.80 23.59
N LEU A 299 6.19 -12.51 23.92
CA LEU A 299 5.72 -12.82 25.26
C LEU A 299 5.82 -14.32 25.60
N LEU A 300 6.50 -15.12 24.77
CA LEU A 300 6.61 -16.57 24.98
C LEU A 300 7.24 -16.95 26.33
N ASP A 301 8.13 -16.11 26.86
CA ASP A 301 8.82 -16.31 28.15
C ASP A 301 8.07 -15.73 29.36
N THR A 302 6.91 -15.11 29.15
CA THR A 302 6.12 -14.56 30.25
C THR A 302 5.43 -15.70 30.99
N GLY A 303 5.81 -15.91 32.26
CA GLY A 303 5.36 -17.04 33.09
C GLY A 303 3.87 -17.04 33.46
N GLN A 304 3.52 -17.10 34.75
CA GLN A 304 2.13 -17.30 35.19
C GLN A 304 1.15 -16.16 34.83
N ASP A 305 1.65 -14.97 34.48
CA ASP A 305 0.83 -13.82 34.04
C ASP A 305 0.74 -13.69 32.49
N GLY A 306 1.22 -14.70 31.74
CA GLY A 306 1.38 -14.62 30.29
C GLY A 306 0.08 -14.36 29.52
N ALA A 307 -1.05 -14.95 29.94
CA ALA A 307 -2.33 -14.78 29.24
C ALA A 307 -2.83 -13.33 29.27
N GLU A 308 -2.87 -12.69 30.44
CA GLU A 308 -3.29 -11.29 30.57
C GLU A 308 -2.32 -10.34 29.86
N ALA A 309 -1.01 -10.66 29.88
CA ALA A 309 -0.01 -9.88 29.15
C ALA A 309 -0.21 -9.97 27.63
N ILE A 310 -0.58 -11.15 27.11
CA ILE A 310 -0.92 -11.36 25.70
C ILE A 310 -2.18 -10.56 25.35
N ASP A 311 -3.25 -10.67 26.13
CA ASP A 311 -4.51 -9.94 25.89
C ASP A 311 -4.28 -8.42 25.84
N GLN A 312 -3.48 -7.88 26.77
CA GLN A 312 -3.13 -6.46 26.78
C GLN A 312 -2.26 -6.06 25.59
N ALA A 313 -1.36 -6.94 25.11
CA ALA A 313 -0.53 -6.68 23.95
C ALA A 313 -1.34 -6.71 22.65
N VAL A 314 -2.25 -7.69 22.50
CA VAL A 314 -3.23 -7.77 21.42
C VAL A 314 -4.06 -6.50 21.38
N HIS A 315 -4.71 -6.14 22.48
CA HIS A 315 -5.54 -4.93 22.57
C HIS A 315 -4.76 -3.66 22.27
N ARG A 316 -3.51 -3.53 22.76
CA ARG A 316 -2.66 -2.37 22.43
C ARG A 316 -2.35 -2.27 20.94
N ALA A 317 -2.16 -3.41 20.26
CA ALA A 317 -1.82 -3.44 18.84
C ALA A 317 -2.97 -3.00 17.93
N TRP A 318 -4.21 -2.95 18.44
CA TRP A 318 -5.37 -2.41 17.72
C TRP A 318 -5.31 -0.89 17.52
N PHE A 319 -4.43 -0.21 18.27
CA PHE A 319 -4.34 1.25 18.27
C PHE A 319 -2.95 1.74 17.88
N GLY A 320 -2.92 2.76 17.02
CA GLY A 320 -1.74 3.54 16.70
C GLY A 320 -1.54 4.68 17.72
N PRO A 321 -0.31 4.89 18.23
CA PRO A 321 -0.03 6.02 19.09
C PRO A 321 0.06 7.32 18.28
N SER A 322 -0.39 8.41 18.90
CA SER A 322 -0.18 9.77 18.42
C SER A 322 0.30 10.66 19.58
N ASN A 323 1.11 11.67 19.26
CA ASN A 323 1.83 12.43 20.26
C ASN A 323 0.87 13.18 21.21
N GLY A 324 0.94 12.85 22.51
CA GLY A 324 0.17 13.50 23.57
C GLY A 324 0.68 14.89 23.97
N GLY A 325 1.84 15.29 23.45
CA GLY A 325 2.56 16.50 23.83
C GLY A 325 3.69 16.18 24.82
N TYR A 326 4.13 17.22 25.52
CA TYR A 326 5.27 17.13 26.42
C TYR A 326 4.99 17.79 27.77
N THR A 327 5.72 17.33 28.78
CA THR A 327 5.84 17.99 30.08
C THR A 327 7.32 18.24 30.41
N TRP A 328 7.57 18.95 31.49
CA TRP A 328 8.90 19.29 31.95
C TRP A 328 9.13 18.74 33.36
N GLU A 329 10.27 18.07 33.53
CA GLU A 329 10.68 17.50 34.81
C GLU A 329 12.10 17.95 35.18
N ILE A 330 12.36 18.05 36.48
CA ILE A 330 13.70 18.26 37.01
C ILE A 330 14.24 16.89 37.45
N THR A 331 15.35 16.50 36.83
CA THR A 331 16.01 15.21 37.11
C THR A 331 17.39 15.44 37.73
N ALA A 332 17.78 14.57 38.66
CA ALA A 332 19.13 14.59 39.21
C ALA A 332 20.15 14.08 38.18
N THR A 333 21.26 14.78 38.01
CA THR A 333 22.37 14.34 37.13
C THR A 333 23.43 13.53 37.87
N THR A 334 23.31 13.43 39.20
CA THR A 334 24.24 12.68 40.07
C THR A 334 23.47 11.89 41.14
N GLN A 335 24.01 10.76 41.60
CA GLN A 335 23.41 9.96 42.67
C GLN A 335 23.25 10.73 43.99
N THR A 336 24.16 11.67 44.28
CA THR A 336 24.10 12.51 45.48
C THR A 336 22.93 13.48 45.46
N ALA A 337 22.59 14.03 44.28
CA ALA A 337 21.43 14.93 44.10
C ALA A 337 20.09 14.18 44.13
N ALA A 338 20.06 12.88 43.81
CA ALA A 338 18.84 12.06 43.84
C ALA A 338 18.33 11.75 45.27
N GLN A 339 19.18 11.89 46.29
CA GLN A 339 18.85 11.54 47.68
C GLN A 339 18.17 12.66 48.49
N THR A 340 18.08 13.87 47.92
CA THR A 340 17.42 15.02 48.57
C THR A 340 16.24 15.48 47.71
N PRO A 341 14.98 15.41 48.18
CA PRO A 341 13.85 15.95 47.42
C PRO A 341 14.02 17.46 47.26
N ALA A 342 14.28 17.93 46.04
CA ALA A 342 14.29 19.36 45.75
C ALA A 342 12.84 19.90 45.76
N PRO A 343 12.57 21.08 46.35
CA PRO A 343 11.26 21.70 46.22
C PRO A 343 10.99 22.01 44.74
N VAL A 344 9.78 21.68 44.26
CA VAL A 344 9.33 22.00 42.90
C VAL A 344 9.22 23.53 42.79
N PRO A 345 10.01 24.19 41.92
CA PRO A 345 9.94 25.64 41.78
C PRO A 345 8.64 26.09 41.10
N ASP A 346 8.07 27.22 41.51
CA ASP A 346 6.83 27.76 40.91
C ASP A 346 6.96 27.99 39.39
N TRP A 347 8.14 28.39 38.92
CA TRP A 347 8.41 28.59 37.50
C TRP A 347 8.31 27.29 36.68
N LEU A 348 8.54 26.12 37.29
CA LEU A 348 8.38 24.84 36.61
C LEU A 348 6.90 24.58 36.33
N THR A 349 6.02 24.90 37.28
CA THR A 349 4.56 24.81 37.07
C THR A 349 4.08 25.76 35.98
N THR A 350 4.63 26.98 35.91
CA THR A 350 4.37 27.91 34.80
C THR A 350 4.85 27.33 33.48
N LEU A 351 6.08 26.79 33.42
CA LEU A 351 6.63 26.18 32.21
C LEU A 351 5.80 24.97 31.73
N ILE A 352 5.33 24.12 32.63
CA ILE A 352 4.44 23.00 32.29
C ILE A 352 3.12 23.51 31.70
N THR A 353 2.56 24.59 32.28
CA THR A 353 1.33 25.22 31.78
C THR A 353 1.54 25.83 30.39
N ASP A 354 2.66 26.53 30.18
CA ASP A 354 3.00 27.14 28.90
C ASP A 354 3.30 26.08 27.83
N GLN A 355 3.92 24.96 28.20
CA GLN A 355 4.12 23.80 27.32
C GLN A 355 2.79 23.17 26.90
N ALA A 356 1.86 22.96 27.85
CA ALA A 356 0.54 22.43 27.55
C ALA A 356 -0.26 23.36 26.61
N ALA A 357 -0.20 24.68 26.84
CA ALA A 357 -0.80 25.67 25.97
C ALA A 357 -0.17 25.68 24.56
N HIS A 358 1.16 25.57 24.47
CA HIS A 358 1.85 25.43 23.19
C HIS A 358 1.38 24.18 22.43
N ASP A 359 1.32 23.02 23.09
CA ASP A 359 0.93 21.76 22.44
C ASP A 359 -0.54 21.81 21.97
N ASP A 360 -1.40 22.52 22.70
CA ASP A 360 -2.77 22.80 22.28
C ASP A 360 -2.85 23.68 21.03
N LEU A 361 -2.05 24.75 20.97
CA LEU A 361 -1.95 25.62 19.79
C LEU A 361 -1.43 24.88 18.56
N VAL A 362 -0.52 23.91 18.73
CA VAL A 362 -0.05 23.05 17.63
C VAL A 362 -1.20 22.20 17.05
N ARG A 363 -2.04 21.62 17.92
CA ARG A 363 -3.23 20.86 17.48
C ARG A 363 -4.27 21.76 16.82
N GLN A 364 -4.58 22.90 17.43
CA GLN A 364 -5.50 23.89 16.84
C GLN A 364 -5.02 24.36 15.46
N LEU A 365 -3.73 24.63 15.29
CA LEU A 365 -3.15 24.98 13.99
C LEU A 365 -3.34 23.87 12.96
N ALA A 366 -3.14 22.60 13.34
CA ALA A 366 -3.32 21.47 12.45
C ALA A 366 -4.78 21.36 11.95
N ASP A 367 -5.76 21.54 12.84
CA ASP A 367 -7.19 21.49 12.52
C ASP A 367 -7.61 22.67 11.62
N MET A 368 -7.14 23.87 11.95
CA MET A 368 -7.47 25.07 11.18
C MET A 368 -6.86 25.03 9.77
N ARG A 369 -5.64 24.52 9.63
CA ARG A 369 -5.02 24.30 8.31
C ARG A 369 -5.80 23.30 7.46
N TRP A 370 -6.29 22.22 8.08
CA TRP A 370 -7.17 21.28 7.40
C TRP A 370 -8.45 21.96 6.93
N ARG A 371 -9.09 22.76 7.79
CA ARG A 371 -10.28 23.53 7.42
C ARG A 371 -10.02 24.53 6.28
N LEU A 372 -8.88 25.24 6.31
CA LEU A 372 -8.49 26.18 5.25
C LEU A 372 -8.32 25.44 3.93
N TYR A 373 -7.66 24.28 3.96
CA TYR A 373 -7.54 23.42 2.79
C TYR A 373 -8.90 22.94 2.26
N CYS A 374 -9.84 22.54 3.13
CA CYS A 374 -11.18 22.17 2.68
C CYS A 374 -11.91 23.34 1.98
N LEU A 375 -11.81 24.56 2.52
CA LEU A 375 -12.43 25.74 1.91
C LEU A 375 -11.80 26.06 0.56
N TRP A 376 -10.46 26.09 0.50
CA TRP A 376 -9.74 26.26 -0.75
C TRP A 376 -10.12 25.18 -1.76
N TRP A 377 -10.17 23.91 -1.35
CA TRP A 377 -10.50 22.83 -2.29
C TRP A 377 -11.93 22.95 -2.85
N ILE A 378 -12.91 23.35 -2.02
CA ILE A 378 -14.29 23.59 -2.46
C ILE A 378 -14.38 24.80 -3.39
N ASP A 379 -13.65 25.88 -3.10
CA ASP A 379 -13.59 27.09 -3.92
C ASP A 379 -13.05 26.80 -5.33
N GLN A 380 -12.18 25.80 -5.47
CA GLN A 380 -11.60 25.40 -6.76
C GLN A 380 -12.47 24.40 -7.55
N ARG A 381 -13.77 24.24 -7.22
CA ARG A 381 -14.68 23.26 -7.86
C ARG A 381 -15.70 23.95 -8.76
N ASP A 382 -15.54 23.80 -10.07
CA ASP A 382 -16.44 24.38 -11.08
C ASP A 382 -17.81 23.66 -11.19
N ASP A 383 -17.95 22.45 -10.63
CA ASP A 383 -19.19 21.66 -10.69
C ASP A 383 -20.20 22.00 -9.59
N ILE A 384 -19.80 22.80 -8.59
CA ILE A 384 -20.69 23.24 -7.50
C ILE A 384 -21.44 24.49 -7.97
N PRO A 385 -22.78 24.51 -7.90
CA PRO A 385 -23.56 25.69 -8.29
C PRO A 385 -23.14 26.95 -7.52
N GLU A 386 -22.86 28.04 -8.24
CA GLU A 386 -22.45 29.34 -7.67
C GLU A 386 -23.44 29.88 -6.63
N ASP A 387 -24.73 29.54 -6.70
CA ASP A 387 -25.77 29.97 -5.75
C ASP A 387 -25.74 29.23 -4.41
N LEU A 388 -24.97 28.14 -4.33
CA LEU A 388 -24.74 27.37 -3.10
C LEU A 388 -23.41 27.71 -2.43
N LEU A 389 -22.56 28.42 -3.15
CA LEU A 389 -21.37 29.07 -2.64
C LEU A 389 -21.75 30.52 -2.32
N ASP A 390 -21.21 31.07 -1.25
CA ASP A 390 -21.17 32.53 -1.09
C ASP A 390 -19.72 32.92 -1.41
N PRO A 391 -19.39 33.26 -2.68
CA PRO A 391 -18.00 33.44 -3.10
C PRO A 391 -17.30 34.54 -2.29
N ASP A 392 -18.07 35.58 -1.90
CA ASP A 392 -17.59 36.65 -1.03
C ASP A 392 -17.20 36.13 0.37
N ASP A 393 -17.77 35.01 0.86
CA ASP A 393 -17.36 34.36 2.10
C ASP A 393 -16.10 33.50 1.89
N PHE A 394 -15.98 32.73 0.80
CA PHE A 394 -14.79 31.90 0.55
C PHE A 394 -13.52 32.73 0.32
N ASP A 395 -13.55 33.69 -0.62
CA ASP A 395 -12.41 34.57 -0.89
C ASP A 395 -12.00 35.35 0.35
N THR A 396 -12.98 35.84 1.13
CA THR A 396 -12.72 36.52 2.40
C THR A 396 -12.08 35.57 3.41
N GLN A 397 -12.57 34.34 3.60
CA GLN A 397 -11.98 33.40 4.57
C GLN A 397 -10.56 32.96 4.18
N LEU A 398 -10.25 32.92 2.88
CA LEU A 398 -8.93 32.58 2.34
C LEU A 398 -7.94 33.76 2.37
N ASP A 399 -8.42 35.01 2.47
CA ASP A 399 -7.58 36.20 2.56
C ASP A 399 -6.90 36.33 3.94
N PRO A 400 -5.56 36.25 4.01
CA PRO A 400 -4.86 36.35 5.27
C PRO A 400 -4.66 37.80 5.76
N ASP A 401 -4.96 38.81 4.94
CA ASP A 401 -4.81 40.24 5.27
C ASP A 401 -6.10 40.87 5.83
N THR A 402 -7.23 40.17 5.72
CA THR A 402 -8.52 40.60 6.29
C THR A 402 -8.69 40.11 7.73
N ASP A 403 -9.14 41.00 8.63
CA ASP A 403 -9.30 40.68 10.04
C ASP A 403 -10.47 39.73 10.32
N GLY A 404 -10.23 38.72 11.16
CA GLY A 404 -11.25 37.76 11.58
C GLY A 404 -11.43 36.54 10.67
N THR A 405 -10.67 36.48 9.57
CA THR A 405 -10.71 35.36 8.61
C THR A 405 -9.97 34.14 9.14
N LEU A 406 -10.26 32.97 8.56
CA LEU A 406 -9.57 31.74 8.89
C LEU A 406 -8.07 31.83 8.56
N ALA A 407 -7.72 32.35 7.39
CA ALA A 407 -6.34 32.49 6.95
C ALA A 407 -5.53 33.45 7.86
N GLN A 408 -6.13 34.59 8.25
CA GLN A 408 -5.50 35.53 9.18
C GLN A 408 -5.28 34.91 10.55
N ARG A 409 -6.25 34.14 11.06
CA ARG A 409 -6.12 33.45 12.35
C ARG A 409 -5.03 32.36 12.31
N ILE A 410 -4.87 31.64 11.20
CA ILE A 410 -3.76 30.69 11.01
C ILE A 410 -2.42 31.42 11.02
N ARG A 411 -2.32 32.56 10.32
CA ARG A 411 -1.11 33.40 10.32
C ARG A 411 -0.74 33.84 11.75
N GLN A 412 -1.73 34.26 12.55
CA GLN A 412 -1.52 34.62 13.96
C GLN A 412 -1.04 33.43 14.80
N LEU A 413 -1.65 32.25 14.65
CA LEU A 413 -1.24 31.03 15.36
C LEU A 413 0.19 30.63 15.02
N VAL A 414 0.58 30.70 13.73
CA VAL A 414 1.95 30.43 13.29
C VAL A 414 2.92 31.42 13.95
N ALA A 415 2.58 32.72 13.95
CA ALA A 415 3.41 33.74 14.58
C ALA A 415 3.55 33.54 16.11
N ASP A 416 2.47 33.20 16.83
CA ASP A 416 2.52 32.92 18.27
C ASP A 416 3.38 31.68 18.57
N LEU A 417 3.22 30.60 17.80
CA LEU A 417 4.05 29.40 17.96
C LEU A 417 5.54 29.70 17.70
N VAL A 418 5.86 30.51 16.69
CA VAL A 418 7.24 30.94 16.45
C VAL A 418 7.77 31.79 17.62
N ALA A 419 6.98 32.75 18.11
CA ALA A 419 7.37 33.60 19.24
C ALA A 419 7.58 32.82 20.54
N ARG A 420 6.77 31.80 20.82
CA ARG A 420 6.93 30.90 21.99
C ARG A 420 8.18 30.03 21.91
N ARG A 421 8.62 29.67 20.69
CA ARG A 421 9.80 28.83 20.42
C ARG A 421 11.10 29.63 20.28
N ASP A 422 11.02 30.96 20.17
CA ASP A 422 12.21 31.82 20.10
C ASP A 422 12.89 31.93 21.47
N THR A 423 13.96 31.17 21.64
CA THR A 423 14.75 31.12 22.89
C THR A 423 15.46 32.43 23.22
N ARG A 424 15.56 33.37 22.27
CA ARG A 424 16.17 34.70 22.46
C ARG A 424 15.11 35.81 22.56
N GLY A 425 13.85 35.48 22.34
CA GLY A 425 12.72 36.40 22.38
C GLY A 425 12.28 36.79 23.79
N GLN A 426 11.36 37.75 23.86
CA GLN A 426 10.75 38.23 25.11
C GLN A 426 9.28 37.80 25.27
N HIS A 427 8.86 36.73 24.58
CA HIS A 427 7.49 36.24 24.69
C HIS A 427 7.19 35.75 26.13
N PRO A 428 6.05 36.15 26.74
CA PRO A 428 5.76 35.84 28.15
C PRO A 428 5.56 34.35 28.41
N HIS A 429 5.15 33.58 27.40
CA HIS A 429 4.89 32.13 27.48
C HIS A 429 5.93 31.30 26.73
N ARG A 430 7.19 31.73 26.77
CA ARG A 430 8.29 31.06 26.05
C ARG A 430 8.58 29.67 26.63
N ILE A 431 8.93 28.74 25.75
CA ILE A 431 9.36 27.40 26.14
C ILE A 431 10.76 27.11 25.56
N PRO A 432 11.60 26.29 26.23
CA PRO A 432 12.83 25.82 25.61
C PRO A 432 12.53 24.99 24.36
N TRP A 433 13.20 25.29 23.24
CA TRP A 433 12.95 24.66 21.95
C TRP A 433 14.25 24.46 21.15
N GLY A 434 14.28 23.41 20.33
CA GLY A 434 15.37 23.10 19.38
C GLY A 434 14.88 22.11 18.31
N ALA A 435 15.42 22.22 17.09
CA ALA A 435 15.11 21.30 15.99
C ALA A 435 15.86 19.97 16.12
N THR A 436 16.97 19.97 16.87
CA THR A 436 17.75 18.77 17.22
C THR A 436 17.75 18.51 18.73
N PRO A 437 18.04 17.26 19.18
CA PRO A 437 18.19 16.96 20.60
C PRO A 437 19.21 17.85 21.32
N ASP A 438 20.33 18.18 20.66
CA ASP A 438 21.40 19.00 21.23
C ASP A 438 20.99 20.47 21.37
N GLU A 439 20.26 21.01 20.39
CA GLU A 439 19.68 22.35 20.47
C GLU A 439 18.66 22.46 21.61
N LEU A 440 17.79 21.45 21.75
CA LEU A 440 16.80 21.40 22.83
C LEU A 440 17.48 21.30 24.20
N ALA A 441 18.50 20.46 24.33
CA ALA A 441 19.27 20.32 25.56
C ALA A 441 19.96 21.64 25.94
N THR A 442 20.53 22.34 24.95
CA THR A 442 21.14 23.66 25.15
C THR A 442 20.12 24.70 25.60
N ALA A 443 18.95 24.75 24.95
CA ALA A 443 17.87 25.66 25.33
C ALA A 443 17.34 25.37 26.74
N ALA A 444 17.15 24.11 27.09
CA ALA A 444 16.70 23.70 28.42
C ALA A 444 17.72 24.05 29.51
N ALA A 445 19.01 23.86 29.24
CA ALA A 445 20.09 24.26 30.15
C ALA A 445 20.15 25.78 30.35
N GLY A 446 20.00 26.56 29.27
CA GLY A 446 19.92 28.03 29.34
C GLY A 446 18.72 28.48 30.17
N TYR A 447 17.54 27.93 29.90
CA TYR A 447 16.33 28.25 30.66
C TYR A 447 16.46 27.90 32.14
N ALA A 448 17.04 26.73 32.46
CA ALA A 448 17.29 26.32 33.84
C ALA A 448 18.27 27.25 34.56
N ALA A 449 19.33 27.70 33.88
CA ALA A 449 20.30 28.64 34.42
C ALA A 449 19.66 30.02 34.71
N ASP A 450 18.85 30.53 33.78
CA ASP A 450 18.14 31.81 33.93
C ASP A 450 17.16 31.81 35.11
N HIS A 451 16.63 30.64 35.48
CA HIS A 451 15.71 30.47 36.61
C HIS A 451 16.40 29.92 37.88
N GLY A 452 17.74 29.92 37.91
CA GLY A 452 18.53 29.61 39.09
C GLY A 452 18.49 28.14 39.54
N LEU A 453 18.33 27.18 38.61
CA LEU A 453 18.35 25.76 38.94
C LEU A 453 19.74 25.35 39.51
N PRO A 454 19.81 24.70 40.68
CA PRO A 454 21.07 24.29 41.30
C PRO A 454 21.90 23.32 40.46
N ALA A 455 23.23 23.39 40.63
CA ALA A 455 24.16 22.44 40.04
C ALA A 455 23.87 21.00 40.50
N GLY A 456 23.86 20.05 39.56
CA GLY A 456 23.51 18.65 39.83
C GLY A 456 22.06 18.27 39.52
N LEU A 457 21.23 19.24 39.12
CA LEU A 457 19.88 19.05 38.58
C LEU A 457 19.83 19.48 37.12
N ALA A 458 18.99 18.82 36.32
CA ALA A 458 18.77 19.15 34.91
C ALA A 458 17.28 19.20 34.59
N LEU A 459 16.88 20.25 33.89
CA LEU A 459 15.55 20.38 33.29
C LEU A 459 15.48 19.50 32.04
N ARG A 460 14.48 18.62 31.97
CA ARG A 460 14.27 17.71 30.84
C ARG A 460 12.84 17.78 30.35
N ARG A 461 12.69 17.78 29.02
CA ARG A 461 11.39 17.60 28.36
C ARG A 461 11.10 16.11 28.25
N VAL A 462 9.91 15.70 28.67
CA VAL A 462 9.47 14.31 28.73
C VAL A 462 8.13 14.19 28.01
N PRO A 463 7.90 13.14 27.20
CA PRO A 463 6.62 12.96 26.51
C PRO A 463 5.49 12.72 27.53
N LEU A 464 4.34 13.31 27.27
CA LEU A 464 3.09 12.96 27.96
C LEU A 464 2.56 11.61 27.42
N PRO A 465 1.63 10.95 28.15
CA PRO A 465 0.94 9.78 27.63
C PRO A 465 0.37 10.05 26.23
N GLU A 466 0.58 9.10 25.32
CA GLU A 466 0.14 9.19 23.93
C GLU A 466 -1.39 9.21 23.84
N PHE A 467 -1.91 9.88 22.81
CA PHE A 467 -3.27 9.63 22.35
C PHE A 467 -3.27 8.37 21.49
N TYR A 468 -4.41 7.69 21.41
CA TYR A 468 -4.54 6.46 20.64
C TYR A 468 -5.65 6.61 19.62
N GLN A 469 -5.38 6.18 18.39
CA GLN A 469 -6.36 6.07 17.32
C GLN A 469 -6.48 4.59 16.93
N ALA A 470 -7.70 4.11 16.67
CA ALA A 470 -7.88 2.77 16.14
C ALA A 470 -7.17 2.64 14.77
N ASN A 471 -6.59 1.48 14.52
CA ASN A 471 -6.02 1.16 13.21
C ASN A 471 -7.13 0.72 12.25
N ASP A 472 -6.88 0.87 10.95
CA ASP A 472 -7.70 0.25 9.92
C ASP A 472 -7.68 -1.28 10.10
N PRO A 473 -8.83 -1.97 9.96
CA PRO A 473 -8.87 -3.41 10.06
C PRO A 473 -8.04 -4.06 8.94
N VAL A 474 -7.46 -5.22 9.21
CA VAL A 474 -6.64 -5.99 8.29
C VAL A 474 -7.45 -7.13 7.70
N VAL A 475 -7.43 -7.25 6.38
CA VAL A 475 -7.92 -8.41 5.65
C VAL A 475 -6.75 -9.36 5.37
N LEU A 476 -6.93 -10.62 5.71
CA LEU A 476 -6.01 -11.71 5.39
C LEU A 476 -6.71 -12.71 4.47
N LEU A 477 -6.07 -12.99 3.34
CA LEU A 477 -6.53 -13.92 2.32
C LEU A 477 -5.61 -15.14 2.29
N ASN A 478 -6.20 -16.33 2.28
CA ASN A 478 -5.48 -17.59 2.13
C ASN A 478 -5.92 -18.29 0.84
N GLY A 479 -4.96 -18.71 0.01
CA GLY A 479 -5.21 -19.41 -1.25
C GLY A 479 -5.06 -18.57 -2.53
N VAL A 480 -4.54 -17.35 -2.43
CA VAL A 480 -4.40 -16.39 -3.56
C VAL A 480 -3.32 -16.81 -4.56
N LYS A 481 -2.40 -17.69 -4.14
CA LYS A 481 -1.20 -18.16 -4.84
C LYS A 481 -0.28 -17.03 -5.25
N THR A 482 0.04 -16.16 -4.30
CA THR A 482 0.98 -15.05 -4.56
C THR A 482 2.39 -15.61 -4.74
N PRO A 483 3.10 -15.27 -5.83
CA PRO A 483 4.49 -15.68 -5.99
C PRO A 483 5.38 -15.14 -4.84
N PRO A 484 6.46 -15.85 -4.48
CA PRO A 484 7.42 -15.33 -3.50
C PRO A 484 7.96 -13.96 -3.91
N ALA A 485 8.17 -13.06 -2.95
CA ALA A 485 8.80 -11.78 -3.24
C ALA A 485 10.24 -11.99 -3.76
N PRO A 486 10.65 -11.26 -4.81
CA PRO A 486 12.02 -11.33 -5.30
C PRO A 486 12.99 -10.72 -4.28
N ASP A 487 14.19 -11.30 -4.14
CA ASP A 487 15.27 -10.70 -3.36
C ASP A 487 15.85 -9.49 -4.11
N LEU A 488 15.42 -8.30 -3.69
CA LEU A 488 15.85 -7.02 -4.27
C LEU A 488 17.32 -6.65 -3.94
N SER A 489 17.97 -7.40 -3.04
CA SER A 489 19.39 -7.21 -2.70
C SER A 489 20.33 -8.04 -3.57
N ALA A 490 19.82 -9.06 -4.25
CA ALA A 490 20.61 -9.90 -5.12
C ALA A 490 21.10 -9.11 -6.36
N PRO A 491 22.40 -9.21 -6.71
CA PRO A 491 22.92 -8.57 -7.92
C PRO A 491 22.31 -9.19 -9.18
N LEU A 492 22.09 -8.36 -10.21
CA LEU A 492 21.52 -8.79 -11.49
C LEU A 492 22.63 -9.26 -12.45
N PRO A 493 22.71 -10.55 -12.80
CA PRO A 493 23.73 -11.05 -13.73
C PRO A 493 23.46 -10.53 -15.15
N CYS A 494 24.43 -9.80 -15.71
CA CYS A 494 24.38 -9.20 -17.05
C CYS A 494 25.40 -9.85 -17.98
N ARG A 495 25.10 -9.91 -19.27
CA ARG A 495 25.93 -10.62 -20.26
C ARG A 495 26.54 -9.64 -21.25
N GLY A 496 27.72 -9.94 -21.78
CA GLY A 496 28.22 -9.28 -22.99
C GLY A 496 27.87 -10.05 -24.25
N ASN A 497 28.18 -9.48 -25.41
CA ASN A 497 27.91 -10.11 -26.71
C ASN A 497 28.59 -11.49 -26.88
N ASN A 498 29.75 -11.70 -26.24
CA ASN A 498 30.48 -12.97 -26.31
C ASN A 498 29.95 -14.04 -25.35
N ASP A 499 29.07 -13.67 -24.42
CA ASP A 499 28.53 -14.57 -23.40
C ASP A 499 27.17 -15.15 -23.81
N LEU A 500 26.60 -14.67 -24.92
CA LEU A 500 25.31 -15.13 -25.44
C LEU A 500 25.36 -16.60 -25.88
N VAL A 501 24.20 -17.23 -25.85
CA VAL A 501 24.04 -18.61 -26.32
C VAL A 501 24.35 -18.69 -27.81
N SER A 502 25.43 -19.40 -28.14
CA SER A 502 25.87 -19.64 -29.51
C SER A 502 25.65 -21.08 -29.95
N GLY A 503 25.20 -21.96 -29.06
CA GLY A 503 24.74 -23.29 -29.41
C GLY A 503 23.94 -23.95 -28.28
N ILE A 504 22.98 -24.79 -28.64
CA ILE A 504 22.12 -25.52 -27.71
C ILE A 504 21.83 -26.94 -28.21
N ASP A 505 21.66 -27.89 -27.30
CA ASP A 505 21.27 -29.26 -27.63
C ASP A 505 19.79 -29.34 -28.07
N LEU A 506 19.58 -29.80 -29.31
CA LEU A 506 18.26 -30.02 -29.91
C LEU A 506 17.86 -31.51 -29.88
N GLY A 507 18.44 -32.30 -28.97
CA GLY A 507 18.15 -33.72 -28.76
C GLY A 507 18.98 -34.65 -29.66
N HIS A 508 19.84 -34.08 -30.49
CA HIS A 508 20.77 -34.78 -31.37
C HIS A 508 22.17 -34.16 -31.33
N GLY A 509 22.49 -33.48 -30.22
CA GLY A 509 23.75 -32.77 -30.00
C GLY A 509 23.59 -31.26 -30.06
N ILE A 510 24.64 -30.55 -29.64
CA ILE A 510 24.69 -29.09 -29.65
C ILE A 510 24.76 -28.58 -31.09
N VAL A 511 23.81 -27.71 -31.45
CA VAL A 511 23.70 -27.10 -32.77
C VAL A 511 23.98 -25.61 -32.68
N ALA A 512 24.68 -25.07 -33.68
CA ALA A 512 24.91 -23.64 -33.87
C ALA A 512 23.77 -23.00 -34.69
N PRO A 513 23.53 -21.68 -34.57
CA PRO A 513 22.50 -21.01 -35.37
C PRO A 513 22.90 -21.04 -36.87
N PRO A 514 21.94 -21.10 -37.79
CA PRO A 514 22.23 -21.03 -39.22
C PRO A 514 22.77 -19.65 -39.63
N ASP A 515 23.37 -19.57 -40.82
CA ASP A 515 23.92 -18.30 -41.36
C ASP A 515 22.88 -17.17 -41.46
N SER A 516 21.60 -17.55 -41.63
CA SER A 516 20.47 -16.62 -41.69
C SER A 516 19.34 -17.13 -40.80
N VAL A 517 18.95 -16.32 -39.83
CA VAL A 517 17.73 -16.50 -39.02
C VAL A 517 16.73 -15.40 -39.37
N PRO A 518 15.41 -15.61 -39.19
CA PRO A 518 14.42 -14.55 -39.34
C PRO A 518 14.74 -13.36 -38.42
N ARG A 519 14.81 -12.14 -38.97
CA ARG A 519 15.25 -10.94 -38.25
C ARG A 519 14.38 -9.74 -38.60
N PRO A 520 14.32 -8.72 -37.73
CA PRO A 520 13.70 -7.45 -38.09
C PRO A 520 14.49 -6.75 -39.22
N PRO A 521 13.85 -5.82 -39.94
CA PRO A 521 14.52 -4.92 -40.87
C PRO A 521 15.64 -4.10 -40.20
N GLN A 522 16.78 -3.91 -40.88
CA GLN A 522 17.95 -3.21 -40.32
C GLN A 522 17.65 -1.76 -39.90
N ASN A 523 16.69 -1.09 -40.57
CA ASN A 523 16.26 0.28 -40.23
C ASN A 523 15.52 0.35 -38.89
N ALA A 524 15.03 -0.78 -38.35
CA ALA A 524 14.39 -0.87 -37.04
C ALA A 524 15.38 -0.95 -35.87
N LEU A 525 16.68 -0.89 -36.16
CA LEU A 525 17.75 -1.01 -35.18
C LEU A 525 18.52 0.32 -35.08
N PRO A 526 19.05 0.66 -33.90
CA PRO A 526 19.84 1.87 -33.73
C PRO A 526 21.15 1.78 -34.55
N ASN A 527 21.64 2.93 -35.00
CA ASN A 527 22.94 2.99 -35.67
C ASN A 527 24.05 2.39 -34.78
N GLY A 528 24.86 1.49 -35.34
CA GLY A 528 25.92 0.81 -34.58
C GLY A 528 25.43 -0.25 -33.60
N PHE A 529 24.20 -0.78 -33.78
CA PHE A 529 23.69 -1.92 -33.01
C PHE A 529 24.63 -3.13 -33.09
N ASP A 530 25.14 -3.55 -31.94
CA ASP A 530 26.06 -4.68 -31.77
C ASP A 530 25.38 -5.91 -31.15
N GLY A 531 24.09 -5.84 -30.81
CA GLY A 531 23.30 -6.92 -30.21
C GLY A 531 22.81 -8.00 -31.18
N ASN A 532 23.45 -8.18 -32.34
CA ASN A 532 23.00 -9.17 -33.35
C ASN A 532 23.01 -10.62 -32.84
N GLY A 533 23.84 -10.92 -31.83
CA GLY A 533 23.86 -12.23 -31.17
C GLY A 533 22.54 -12.58 -30.47
N LEU A 534 21.75 -11.57 -30.05
CA LEU A 534 20.45 -11.79 -29.40
C LEU A 534 19.44 -12.48 -30.32
N PHE A 535 19.48 -12.23 -31.64
CA PHE A 535 18.61 -12.88 -32.60
C PHE A 535 18.98 -14.35 -32.81
N ASN A 536 20.28 -14.65 -32.79
CA ASN A 536 20.78 -16.01 -32.90
C ASN A 536 20.43 -16.83 -31.65
N GLU A 537 20.66 -16.25 -30.46
CA GLU A 537 20.25 -16.82 -29.19
C GLU A 537 18.74 -17.09 -29.17
N PHE A 538 17.92 -16.10 -29.54
CA PHE A 538 16.46 -16.27 -29.56
C PHE A 538 16.00 -17.39 -30.48
N TRP A 539 16.61 -17.51 -31.66
CA TRP A 539 16.34 -18.64 -32.57
C TRP A 539 16.70 -19.98 -31.92
N LEU A 540 17.87 -20.11 -31.30
CA LEU A 540 18.27 -21.35 -30.63
C LEU A 540 17.30 -21.73 -29.50
N LEU A 541 16.90 -20.76 -28.69
CA LEU A 541 15.97 -20.97 -27.59
C LEU A 541 14.56 -21.35 -28.08
N ASP A 542 14.05 -20.69 -29.12
CA ASP A 542 12.77 -21.06 -29.78
C ASP A 542 12.82 -22.50 -30.33
N GLN A 543 13.90 -22.86 -31.02
CA GLN A 543 14.06 -24.21 -31.57
C GLN A 543 14.18 -25.29 -30.50
N ALA A 544 14.91 -25.02 -29.42
CA ALA A 544 14.99 -25.94 -28.28
C ALA A 544 13.64 -26.10 -27.58
N GLN A 545 12.85 -25.03 -27.48
CA GLN A 545 11.49 -25.10 -26.93
C GLN A 545 10.57 -25.94 -27.82
N LEU A 546 10.57 -25.69 -29.13
CA LEU A 546 9.75 -26.44 -30.09
C LEU A 546 10.16 -27.92 -30.19
N ALA A 547 11.46 -28.22 -30.00
CA ALA A 547 11.96 -29.60 -29.92
C ALA A 547 11.69 -30.29 -28.57
N GLY A 548 11.19 -29.56 -27.56
CA GLY A 548 10.99 -30.08 -26.21
C GLY A 548 12.28 -30.34 -25.42
N THR A 549 13.41 -29.76 -25.83
CA THR A 549 14.73 -29.98 -25.21
C THR A 549 15.17 -28.85 -24.28
N LEU A 550 14.49 -27.69 -24.31
CA LEU A 550 14.84 -26.51 -23.53
C LEU A 550 14.95 -26.80 -22.02
N ALA A 551 13.95 -27.47 -21.43
CA ALA A 551 13.97 -27.81 -20.01
C ALA A 551 15.21 -28.64 -19.63
N GLY A 552 15.61 -29.57 -20.50
CA GLY A 552 16.80 -30.38 -20.32
C GLY A 552 18.10 -29.58 -20.47
N ALA A 553 18.12 -28.56 -21.32
CA ALA A 553 19.26 -27.65 -21.51
C ALA A 553 19.41 -26.66 -20.34
N THR A 554 18.30 -26.16 -19.80
CA THR A 554 18.30 -25.29 -18.62
C THR A 554 18.71 -26.04 -17.35
N ALA A 555 18.36 -27.32 -17.23
CA ALA A 555 18.75 -28.16 -16.09
C ALA A 555 20.23 -28.57 -16.08
N ASP A 556 20.87 -28.68 -17.25
CA ASP A 556 22.30 -29.03 -17.38
C ASP A 556 22.98 -28.18 -18.48
N PRO A 557 23.14 -26.86 -18.25
CA PRO A 557 23.65 -25.95 -19.25
C PRO A 557 25.11 -26.24 -19.60
N ALA A 558 25.91 -26.72 -18.65
CA ALA A 558 27.33 -27.01 -18.87
C ALA A 558 27.55 -28.11 -19.92
N ALA A 559 26.64 -29.08 -20.03
CA ALA A 559 26.73 -30.15 -21.02
C ALA A 559 26.00 -29.85 -22.34
N LYS A 560 25.02 -28.94 -22.33
CA LYS A 560 24.05 -28.77 -23.42
C LYS A 560 24.00 -27.39 -24.06
N VAL A 561 24.70 -26.41 -23.50
CA VAL A 561 24.68 -25.02 -23.95
C VAL A 561 26.11 -24.53 -24.14
N ILE A 562 26.36 -23.84 -25.25
CA ILE A 562 27.58 -23.05 -25.45
C ILE A 562 27.20 -21.58 -25.26
N GLY A 563 27.83 -20.93 -24.28
CA GLY A 563 27.47 -19.59 -23.81
C GLY A 563 26.76 -19.65 -22.47
N THR A 564 26.14 -18.54 -22.07
CA THR A 564 25.42 -18.38 -20.80
C THR A 564 23.94 -18.11 -21.09
N LEU A 565 23.05 -18.93 -20.52
CA LEU A 565 21.60 -18.71 -20.61
C LEU A 565 21.21 -17.34 -20.02
N PRO A 566 20.16 -16.68 -20.54
CA PRO A 566 19.65 -15.47 -19.93
C PRO A 566 19.12 -15.76 -18.51
N ALA A 567 19.19 -14.76 -17.63
CA ALA A 567 18.70 -14.87 -16.25
C ALA A 567 17.18 -15.10 -16.19
N TYR A 568 16.44 -14.60 -17.18
CA TYR A 568 14.99 -14.73 -17.31
C TYR A 568 14.64 -15.25 -18.71
N GLY A 569 13.47 -15.87 -18.85
CA GLY A 569 12.91 -16.20 -20.18
C GLY A 569 13.52 -17.41 -20.89
N ALA A 570 14.38 -18.20 -20.24
CA ALA A 570 14.92 -19.48 -20.73
C ALA A 570 14.13 -20.71 -20.22
N VAL A 571 12.82 -20.55 -20.08
CA VAL A 571 11.89 -21.59 -19.63
C VAL A 571 10.64 -21.60 -20.51
N ALA A 572 9.90 -22.71 -20.49
CA ALA A 572 8.62 -22.79 -21.16
C ALA A 572 7.63 -21.79 -20.56
N TRP A 573 6.90 -21.08 -21.42
CA TRP A 573 5.89 -20.13 -21.00
C TRP A 573 4.73 -20.79 -20.25
N ARG A 574 4.19 -20.07 -19.28
CA ARG A 574 2.89 -20.31 -18.62
C ARG A 574 2.18 -18.97 -18.45
N GLN A 575 0.85 -19.01 -18.41
CA GLN A 575 0.04 -17.81 -18.23
C GLN A 575 0.35 -17.19 -16.85
N PRO A 576 0.76 -15.91 -16.79
CA PRO A 576 1.19 -15.27 -15.56
C PRO A 576 0.06 -15.14 -14.55
N TRP A 577 0.44 -15.05 -13.27
CA TRP A 577 -0.41 -14.62 -12.17
C TRP A 577 0.46 -13.87 -11.18
N SER A 578 0.36 -12.54 -11.19
CA SER A 578 1.15 -11.68 -10.31
C SER A 578 0.28 -10.64 -9.62
N PRO A 579 -0.35 -11.02 -8.49
CA PRO A 579 -1.16 -10.13 -7.68
C PRO A 579 -0.45 -8.80 -7.39
N LEU A 580 -1.16 -7.68 -7.62
CA LEU A 580 -0.64 -6.33 -7.44
C LEU A 580 -1.53 -5.49 -6.50
N TYR A 581 -2.86 -5.64 -6.61
CA TYR A 581 -3.81 -4.89 -5.80
C TYR A 581 -4.76 -5.79 -5.01
N LEU A 582 -5.14 -5.32 -3.82
CA LEU A 582 -6.42 -5.64 -3.20
C LEU A 582 -7.34 -4.45 -3.45
N ILE A 583 -8.51 -4.70 -4.03
CA ILE A 583 -9.57 -3.71 -4.12
C ILE A 583 -10.80 -4.20 -3.38
N TYR A 584 -11.51 -3.28 -2.72
CA TYR A 584 -12.70 -3.62 -1.95
C TYR A 584 -13.78 -2.57 -2.12
N GLN A 585 -15.02 -3.02 -1.93
CA GLN A 585 -16.20 -2.21 -1.76
C GLN A 585 -17.00 -2.79 -0.58
N LEU A 586 -17.37 -1.95 0.37
CA LEU A 586 -18.11 -2.35 1.57
C LEU A 586 -19.28 -1.42 1.85
N ARG A 587 -20.30 -1.96 2.52
CA ARG A 587 -21.38 -1.20 3.16
C ARG A 587 -20.99 -0.92 4.59
N TYR A 588 -21.07 0.32 5.02
CA TYR A 588 -20.83 0.73 6.39
C TYR A 588 -22.08 1.34 7.00
N TYR A 589 -22.49 0.80 8.14
CA TYR A 589 -23.65 1.21 8.91
C TYR A 589 -23.16 1.98 10.14
N PRO A 590 -23.16 3.33 10.12
CA PRO A 590 -22.68 4.13 11.24
C PRO A 590 -23.67 4.06 12.41
N ILE A 591 -23.26 3.51 13.55
CA ILE A 591 -24.12 3.37 14.72
C ILE A 591 -23.72 4.42 15.76
N PRO A 592 -24.59 5.43 16.04
CA PRO A 592 -24.27 6.49 16.97
C PRO A 592 -24.03 5.95 18.40
N TYR A 593 -23.15 6.63 19.15
CA TYR A 593 -23.01 6.36 20.59
C TYR A 593 -24.30 6.64 21.35
N GLN A 594 -24.92 7.78 21.03
CA GLN A 594 -26.19 8.22 21.58
C GLN A 594 -26.99 8.98 20.53
N SER A 595 -28.31 8.84 20.55
CA SER A 595 -29.24 9.68 19.79
C SER A 595 -30.43 10.04 20.69
N ASP A 596 -30.93 11.27 20.57
CA ASP A 596 -32.06 11.79 21.36
C ASP A 596 -31.93 11.56 22.89
N GLY A 597 -30.70 11.60 23.40
CA GLY A 597 -30.37 11.40 24.82
C GLY A 597 -30.36 9.93 25.28
N GLN A 598 -30.60 8.97 24.39
CA GLN A 598 -30.50 7.54 24.66
C GLN A 598 -29.13 7.00 24.25
N ARG A 599 -28.54 6.15 25.08
CA ARG A 599 -27.30 5.42 24.75
C ARG A 599 -27.64 4.12 24.02
N HIS A 600 -26.91 3.82 22.97
CA HIS A 600 -27.11 2.60 22.18
C HIS A 600 -26.09 1.50 22.50
N TRP A 601 -25.19 1.76 23.44
CA TRP A 601 -24.07 0.88 23.72
C TRP A 601 -23.77 0.81 25.21
N ASP A 602 -23.48 -0.41 25.65
CA ASP A 602 -23.25 -0.76 27.05
C ASP A 602 -21.81 -1.22 27.25
N PHE A 603 -21.15 -0.72 28.29
CA PHE A 603 -19.77 -1.10 28.62
C PHE A 603 -19.79 -2.26 29.62
N ASP A 604 -19.21 -3.40 29.23
CA ASP A 604 -19.18 -4.62 30.06
C ASP A 604 -17.98 -4.68 31.03
N GLY A 605 -17.07 -3.71 30.95
CA GLY A 605 -15.83 -3.65 31.74
C GLY A 605 -14.56 -3.83 30.91
N ALA A 606 -14.69 -4.39 29.70
CA ALA A 606 -13.63 -4.55 28.72
C ALA A 606 -14.00 -3.89 27.38
N TYR A 607 -15.22 -4.13 26.90
CA TYR A 607 -15.71 -3.71 25.58
C TYR A 607 -17.06 -3.00 25.66
N TYR A 608 -17.39 -2.30 24.57
CA TYR A 608 -18.72 -1.72 24.38
C TYR A 608 -19.52 -2.61 23.45
N ASP A 609 -20.66 -3.10 23.91
CA ASP A 609 -21.59 -3.88 23.10
C ASP A 609 -22.73 -2.99 22.60
N TRP A 610 -23.08 -3.14 21.33
CA TRP A 610 -24.29 -2.51 20.80
C TRP A 610 -25.54 -3.22 21.34
N ASN A 611 -26.52 -2.45 21.82
CA ASN A 611 -27.75 -2.99 22.40
C ASN A 611 -28.89 -3.21 21.38
N GLY A 612 -28.61 -3.08 20.08
CA GLY A 612 -29.57 -3.31 19.00
C GLY A 612 -30.46 -2.11 18.64
N THR A 613 -30.15 -0.90 19.12
CA THR A 613 -30.96 0.31 18.87
C THR A 613 -30.18 1.43 18.20
N GLY A 614 -30.88 2.35 17.50
CA GLY A 614 -30.27 3.57 16.95
C GLY A 614 -29.41 3.38 15.70
N ALA A 615 -29.33 2.17 15.13
CA ALA A 615 -28.72 1.97 13.81
C ALA A 615 -29.56 2.64 12.70
N PRO A 616 -28.93 3.26 11.69
CA PRO A 616 -29.63 3.83 10.55
C PRO A 616 -30.18 2.73 9.62
N ASP A 617 -31.26 3.05 8.91
CA ASP A 617 -31.81 2.18 7.85
C ASP A 617 -30.90 2.16 6.60
N ASP A 618 -30.15 3.24 6.38
CA ASP A 618 -29.24 3.40 5.23
C ASP A 618 -27.78 3.13 5.61
N TYR A 619 -26.99 2.76 4.61
CA TYR A 619 -25.54 2.56 4.71
C TYR A 619 -24.77 3.51 3.79
N GLU A 620 -23.51 3.75 4.15
CA GLU A 620 -22.53 4.41 3.29
C GLU A 620 -21.73 3.35 2.53
N VAL A 621 -21.33 3.65 1.30
CA VAL A 621 -20.45 2.77 0.52
C VAL A 621 -19.04 3.33 0.55
N TYR A 622 -18.09 2.50 1.00
CA TYR A 622 -16.67 2.82 0.92
C TYR A 622 -15.95 1.84 0.03
N THR A 623 -15.03 2.39 -0.75
CA THR A 623 -14.16 1.69 -1.68
C THR A 623 -12.71 2.01 -1.36
N GLY A 624 -11.81 1.09 -1.70
CA GLY A 624 -10.36 1.34 -1.59
C GLY A 624 -9.54 0.44 -2.52
N ARG A 625 -8.34 0.91 -2.84
CA ARG A 625 -7.33 0.22 -3.64
C ARG A 625 -6.01 0.21 -2.87
N ILE A 626 -5.52 -0.98 -2.58
CA ILE A 626 -4.35 -1.19 -1.73
C ILE A 626 -3.30 -1.97 -2.51
N TYR A 627 -2.04 -1.55 -2.42
CA TYR A 627 -0.91 -2.27 -3.00
C TYR A 627 -0.59 -3.51 -2.17
N LEU A 628 -0.34 -4.64 -2.83
CA LEU A 628 -0.02 -5.87 -2.13
C LEU A 628 1.43 -5.96 -1.70
N THR A 629 1.65 -6.34 -0.45
CA THR A 629 2.94 -6.70 0.13
C THR A 629 2.81 -7.99 0.96
N PRO A 630 3.78 -8.93 0.92
CA PRO A 630 3.73 -10.17 1.69
C PRO A 630 4.13 -9.93 3.16
N HIS A 631 3.30 -9.20 3.92
CA HIS A 631 3.66 -8.71 5.25
C HIS A 631 3.58 -9.80 6.35
N ALA A 632 2.48 -10.56 6.39
CA ALA A 632 2.22 -11.53 7.47
C ALA A 632 3.28 -12.64 7.56
N THR A 633 3.57 -13.32 6.44
CA THR A 633 4.54 -14.44 6.42
C THR A 633 5.96 -13.96 6.70
N PHE A 634 6.34 -12.80 6.16
CA PHE A 634 7.64 -12.18 6.41
C PHE A 634 7.84 -11.86 7.89
N ASN A 635 6.86 -11.21 8.52
CA ASN A 635 6.95 -10.85 9.94
C ASN A 635 7.02 -12.06 10.84
N LEU A 636 6.15 -13.05 10.63
CA LEU A 636 6.10 -14.24 11.47
C LEU A 636 7.41 -15.04 11.37
N ALA A 637 7.91 -15.28 10.15
CA ALA A 637 9.19 -15.95 9.96
C ALA A 637 10.35 -15.16 10.57
N SER A 638 10.33 -13.82 10.48
CA SER A 638 11.36 -12.96 11.07
C SER A 638 11.34 -12.96 12.59
N ARG A 639 10.15 -12.96 13.22
CA ARG A 639 10.01 -13.05 14.69
C ARG A 639 10.47 -14.40 15.23
N LEU A 640 10.17 -15.49 14.53
CA LEU A 640 10.70 -16.82 14.84
C LEU A 640 12.24 -16.84 14.80
N ARG A 641 12.84 -16.32 13.71
CA ARG A 641 14.29 -16.23 13.59
C ARG A 641 14.91 -15.36 14.69
N HIS A 642 14.29 -14.22 14.99
CA HIS A 642 14.73 -13.35 16.09
C HIS A 642 14.67 -14.06 17.45
N TYR A 643 13.62 -14.84 17.72
CA TYR A 643 13.51 -15.63 18.94
C TYR A 643 14.65 -16.67 19.04
N ILE A 644 14.97 -17.35 17.95
CA ILE A 644 16.11 -18.30 17.89
C ILE A 644 17.43 -17.60 18.21
N ASP A 645 17.65 -16.40 17.63
CA ASP A 645 18.88 -15.63 17.81
C ASP A 645 19.05 -15.10 19.25
N THR A 646 17.94 -14.75 19.93
CA THR A 646 17.96 -14.26 21.31
C THR A 646 17.99 -15.38 22.35
N HIS A 647 17.77 -16.64 21.95
CA HIS A 647 17.78 -17.82 22.82
C HIS A 647 18.84 -18.85 22.38
N PRO A 648 20.15 -18.49 22.43
CA PRO A 648 21.22 -19.41 22.01
C PRO A 648 21.34 -20.66 22.91
N ASP A 649 20.84 -20.57 24.14
CA ASP A 649 20.85 -21.66 25.13
C ASP A 649 19.72 -22.69 24.90
N ALA A 650 18.80 -22.43 23.96
CA ALA A 650 17.75 -23.39 23.61
C ALA A 650 18.34 -24.67 23.00
N ASP A 651 17.66 -25.79 23.26
CA ASP A 651 18.06 -27.11 22.76
C ASP A 651 18.29 -27.08 21.22
N PRO A 652 19.40 -27.66 20.70
CA PRO A 652 19.70 -27.64 19.27
C PRO A 652 18.62 -28.25 18.37
N ALA A 653 17.86 -29.25 18.83
CA ALA A 653 16.77 -29.83 18.06
C ALA A 653 15.62 -28.82 17.95
N THR A 654 15.22 -28.18 19.05
CA THR A 654 14.21 -27.11 19.06
C THR A 654 14.59 -25.96 18.11
N ARG A 655 15.86 -25.51 18.11
CA ARG A 655 16.30 -24.46 17.18
C ARG A 655 16.20 -24.88 15.71
N THR A 656 16.47 -26.16 15.42
CA THR A 656 16.34 -26.72 14.07
C THR A 656 14.87 -26.80 13.64
N GLU A 657 13.98 -27.22 14.53
CA GLU A 657 12.54 -27.27 14.29
C GLU A 657 11.95 -25.86 14.05
N LEU A 658 12.32 -24.87 14.87
CA LEU A 658 11.87 -23.48 14.69
C LEU A 658 12.40 -22.86 13.40
N THR A 659 13.63 -23.18 13.01
CA THR A 659 14.19 -22.73 11.71
C THR A 659 13.41 -23.34 10.56
N THR A 660 13.12 -24.64 10.63
CA THR A 660 12.32 -25.36 9.63
C THR A 660 10.92 -24.78 9.53
N LEU A 661 10.30 -24.46 10.66
CA LEU A 661 8.98 -23.80 10.71
C LEU A 661 9.03 -22.40 10.08
N ALA A 662 10.04 -21.59 10.39
CA ALA A 662 10.19 -20.26 9.79
C ALA A 662 10.35 -20.32 8.26
N ASP A 663 11.08 -21.31 7.75
CA ASP A 663 11.25 -21.54 6.32
C ASP A 663 9.95 -22.04 5.66
N GLN A 664 9.17 -22.87 6.34
CA GLN A 664 7.85 -23.29 5.88
C GLN A 664 6.85 -22.12 5.84
N ILE A 665 6.82 -21.28 6.87
CA ILE A 665 5.94 -20.11 6.95
C ILE A 665 6.21 -19.13 5.82
N ALA A 666 7.48 -18.96 5.42
CA ALA A 666 7.85 -18.11 4.29
C ALA A 666 7.23 -18.59 2.94
N THR A 667 6.79 -19.85 2.86
CA THR A 667 6.12 -20.45 1.69
C THR A 667 4.61 -20.49 1.80
N TRP A 668 4.02 -20.05 2.91
CA TRP A 668 2.57 -20.04 3.08
C TRP A 668 1.92 -19.05 2.11
N ASP A 669 0.76 -19.46 1.57
CA ASP A 669 0.00 -18.68 0.63
C ASP A 669 -0.96 -17.71 1.34
N LEU A 670 -0.36 -16.77 2.08
CA LEU A 670 -1.07 -15.77 2.85
C LEU A 670 -0.77 -14.36 2.34
N LEU A 671 -1.83 -13.59 2.17
CA LEU A 671 -1.77 -12.20 1.80
C LEU A 671 -2.53 -11.38 2.83
N SER A 672 -1.86 -10.48 3.54
CA SER A 672 -2.48 -9.61 4.54
C SER A 672 -2.33 -8.14 4.16
N GLN A 673 -3.40 -7.37 4.19
CA GLN A 673 -3.39 -5.93 3.96
C GLN A 673 -4.37 -5.21 4.87
N ALA A 674 -3.95 -4.08 5.45
CA ALA A 674 -4.89 -3.15 6.09
C ALA A 674 -5.88 -2.64 5.05
N LEU A 675 -7.14 -2.41 5.43
CA LEU A 675 -8.11 -1.64 4.64
C LEU A 675 -7.72 -0.15 4.66
N ASP A 676 -6.50 0.13 4.20
CA ASP A 676 -5.80 1.40 4.34
C ASP A 676 -6.66 2.55 3.83
N GLY A 677 -6.90 3.52 4.71
CA GLY A 677 -7.72 4.68 4.42
C GLY A 677 -9.21 4.52 4.69
N LEU A 678 -9.69 3.37 5.17
CA LEU A 678 -11.09 3.19 5.58
C LEU A 678 -11.46 4.19 6.69
N ASP A 679 -10.63 4.33 7.72
CA ASP A 679 -10.84 5.28 8.82
C ASP A 679 -10.84 6.73 8.33
N GLN A 680 -9.98 7.05 7.35
CA GLN A 680 -9.97 8.37 6.72
C GLN A 680 -11.27 8.61 5.94
N ARG A 681 -11.75 7.62 5.18
CA ARG A 681 -13.01 7.71 4.43
C ARG A 681 -14.22 7.85 5.35
N ILE A 682 -14.26 7.10 6.47
CA ILE A 682 -15.24 7.27 7.55
C ILE A 682 -15.16 8.71 8.10
N ALA A 683 -13.96 9.25 8.25
CA ALA A 683 -13.72 10.63 8.65
C ALA A 683 -13.97 11.68 7.54
N ARG A 684 -14.54 11.28 6.39
CA ARG A 684 -14.81 12.11 5.19
C ARG A 684 -13.55 12.69 4.55
N ARG A 685 -12.49 11.89 4.52
CA ARG A 685 -11.19 12.18 3.92
C ARG A 685 -10.82 11.08 2.94
N ASP A 686 -10.68 11.42 1.67
CA ASP A 686 -10.22 10.50 0.65
C ASP A 686 -8.68 10.52 0.60
N PRO A 687 -8.00 9.38 0.86
CA PRO A 687 -6.55 9.28 0.78
C PRO A 687 -6.01 9.18 -0.66
N ALA A 688 -6.88 9.17 -1.68
CA ALA A 688 -6.45 9.06 -3.07
C ALA A 688 -5.45 10.16 -3.47
N PRO A 689 -4.43 9.85 -4.30
CA PRO A 689 -3.50 10.85 -4.82
C PRO A 689 -4.24 12.01 -5.49
N ASN A 690 -3.85 13.24 -5.16
CA ASN A 690 -4.52 14.45 -5.59
C ASN A 690 -3.52 15.55 -5.98
N VAL A 691 -4.06 16.73 -6.32
CA VAL A 691 -3.25 17.87 -6.75
C VAL A 691 -2.66 18.60 -5.54
N ASN A 692 -1.36 18.90 -5.60
CA ASN A 692 -0.71 19.80 -4.65
C ASN A 692 -1.13 21.26 -4.95
N PRO A 693 -1.68 22.03 -3.99
CA PRO A 693 -2.07 23.43 -4.19
C PRO A 693 -0.95 24.30 -4.79
N ALA A 694 0.31 24.04 -4.41
CA ALA A 694 1.48 24.75 -4.93
C ALA A 694 1.71 24.58 -6.45
N SER A 695 1.12 23.54 -7.06
CA SER A 695 1.20 23.29 -8.50
C SER A 695 0.15 24.06 -9.31
N ILE A 696 -0.83 24.67 -8.65
CA ILE A 696 -2.01 25.26 -9.30
C ILE A 696 -1.89 26.78 -9.43
N GLN A 697 -1.38 27.46 -8.39
CA GLN A 697 -1.36 28.92 -8.31
C GLN A 697 -0.01 29.43 -7.79
N PRO A 698 0.99 29.62 -8.68
CA PRO A 698 2.31 30.15 -8.27
C PRO A 698 2.27 31.61 -7.79
N ASP A 699 1.17 32.31 -7.99
CA ASP A 699 0.88 33.68 -7.53
C ASP A 699 0.19 33.74 -6.14
N GLN A 700 -0.56 32.70 -5.73
CA GLN A 700 -1.19 32.60 -4.40
C GLN A 700 -0.32 31.89 -3.34
N LYS A 701 1.00 32.06 -3.39
CA LYS A 701 1.94 31.39 -2.47
C LYS A 701 1.57 31.54 -1.00
N THR A 702 1.03 32.69 -0.61
CA THR A 702 0.65 32.98 0.78
C THR A 702 -0.41 32.04 1.33
N VAL A 703 -1.46 31.71 0.56
CA VAL A 703 -2.54 30.79 1.01
C VAL A 703 -2.03 29.36 1.05
N VAL A 704 -1.25 28.96 0.05
CA VAL A 704 -0.61 27.63 -0.02
C VAL A 704 0.33 27.40 1.18
N ASP A 705 1.14 28.39 1.55
CA ASP A 705 2.03 28.33 2.70
C ASP A 705 1.25 28.19 4.03
N LEU A 706 0.08 28.82 4.12
CA LEU A 706 -0.80 28.73 5.28
C LEU A 706 -1.46 27.34 5.38
N ILE A 707 -1.93 26.77 4.27
CA ILE A 707 -2.44 25.39 4.18
C ILE A 707 -1.37 24.38 4.66
N GLY A 708 -0.11 24.58 4.27
CA GLY A 708 0.98 23.69 4.62
C GLY A 708 0.78 22.28 4.04
N GLY A 709 1.17 21.24 4.78
CA GLY A 709 1.11 19.84 4.32
C GLY A 709 -0.28 19.17 4.39
N LYS A 710 -1.38 19.93 4.44
CA LYS A 710 -2.73 19.37 4.67
C LYS A 710 -3.45 18.85 3.43
N PHE A 711 -2.84 18.99 2.25
CA PHE A 711 -3.39 18.51 0.97
C PHE A 711 -3.24 17.00 0.74
N GLN A 712 -2.73 16.23 1.71
CA GLN A 712 -2.50 14.78 1.56
C GLN A 712 -3.79 13.94 1.48
N HIS A 713 -4.96 14.54 1.78
CA HIS A 713 -6.26 13.90 1.63
C HIS A 713 -7.21 14.88 0.92
N VAL A 714 -8.22 14.38 0.21
CA VAL A 714 -9.29 15.20 -0.38
C VAL A 714 -10.53 15.17 0.51
N PRO A 715 -11.27 16.27 0.70
CA PRO A 715 -12.54 16.24 1.43
C PRO A 715 -13.61 15.44 0.66
N ILE A 716 -14.37 14.57 1.34
CA ILE A 716 -15.49 13.84 0.74
C ILE A 716 -16.80 14.61 1.01
N LEU A 717 -17.34 15.25 -0.03
CA LEU A 717 -18.60 16.01 0.06
C LEU A 717 -19.87 15.14 0.03
N GLY A 718 -19.77 13.91 -0.49
CA GLY A 718 -20.94 13.10 -0.87
C GLY A 718 -21.52 13.57 -2.20
N THR A 719 -22.83 13.40 -2.41
CA THR A 719 -23.50 13.82 -3.64
C THR A 719 -23.46 15.34 -3.81
N THR A 720 -22.86 15.84 -4.90
CA THR A 720 -22.82 17.28 -5.20
C THR A 720 -24.25 17.86 -5.18
N PRO A 721 -24.50 18.89 -4.36
CA PRO A 721 -25.84 19.45 -4.22
C PRO A 721 -26.26 20.20 -5.49
N LYS A 722 -27.54 20.07 -5.87
CA LYS A 722 -28.12 20.80 -7.02
C LYS A 722 -28.92 22.05 -6.63
N ARG A 723 -29.33 22.17 -5.35
CA ARG A 723 -30.22 23.23 -4.84
C ARG A 723 -30.04 23.55 -3.35
N SER A 724 -29.53 22.61 -2.55
CA SER A 724 -29.28 22.80 -1.12
C SER A 724 -28.33 21.72 -0.62
N TRP A 725 -27.53 22.05 0.38
CA TRP A 725 -26.65 21.08 1.04
C TRP A 725 -27.47 19.96 1.70
N PRO A 726 -27.19 18.68 1.41
CA PRO A 726 -27.82 17.57 2.10
C PRO A 726 -27.40 17.55 3.57
N LYS A 727 -28.19 16.87 4.41
CA LYS A 727 -27.79 16.62 5.80
C LYS A 727 -26.48 15.83 5.80
N SER A 728 -25.50 16.29 6.56
CA SER A 728 -24.23 15.58 6.70
C SER A 728 -24.47 14.19 7.27
N THR A 729 -23.88 13.19 6.62
CA THR A 729 -23.83 11.80 7.07
C THR A 729 -22.48 11.48 7.74
N PHE A 730 -21.76 12.50 8.23
CA PHE A 730 -20.53 12.30 8.99
C PHE A 730 -20.80 11.56 10.30
N PRO A 731 -20.23 10.37 10.50
CA PRO A 731 -20.36 9.66 11.76
C PRO A 731 -19.48 10.36 12.81
N GLN A 732 -20.08 10.84 13.90
CA GLN A 732 -19.35 11.52 14.98
C GLN A 732 -18.31 10.62 15.67
N VAL A 733 -18.51 9.31 15.58
CA VAL A 733 -17.63 8.26 16.12
C VAL A 733 -17.51 7.14 15.09
N ARG A 734 -16.38 6.42 15.09
CA ARG A 734 -16.11 5.26 14.20
C ARG A 734 -17.04 4.05 14.42
N ALA A 735 -17.87 4.08 15.45
CA ALA A 735 -18.70 2.93 15.82
C ALA A 735 -19.69 2.56 14.70
N GLY A 736 -19.69 1.28 14.32
CA GLY A 736 -20.56 0.79 13.27
C GLY A 736 -20.23 -0.65 12.89
N GLN A 737 -21.05 -1.19 11.99
CA GLN A 737 -20.82 -2.50 11.38
C GLN A 737 -20.58 -2.33 9.89
N PHE A 738 -19.77 -3.18 9.29
CA PHE A 738 -19.64 -3.24 7.84
C PHE A 738 -19.77 -4.66 7.31
N SER A 739 -20.12 -4.76 6.02
CA SER A 739 -20.04 -6.00 5.25
C SER A 739 -19.48 -5.71 3.86
N PHE A 740 -18.72 -6.65 3.30
CA PHE A 740 -18.21 -6.52 1.94
C PHE A 740 -19.34 -6.71 0.91
N ILE A 741 -19.30 -5.91 -0.15
CA ILE A 741 -20.07 -6.12 -1.38
C ILE A 741 -19.18 -6.81 -2.41
N GLU A 742 -17.96 -6.29 -2.58
CA GLU A 742 -16.96 -6.83 -3.48
C GLU A 742 -15.59 -6.79 -2.82
N LEU A 743 -14.80 -7.83 -3.06
CA LEU A 743 -13.40 -7.95 -2.65
C LEU A 743 -12.69 -8.68 -3.77
N ALA A 744 -11.67 -8.06 -4.36
CA ALA A 744 -10.94 -8.63 -5.46
C ALA A 744 -9.43 -8.46 -5.31
N VAL A 745 -8.70 -9.51 -5.66
CA VAL A 745 -7.25 -9.45 -5.88
C VAL A 745 -7.01 -9.29 -7.37
N VAL A 746 -6.31 -8.23 -7.75
CA VAL A 746 -6.06 -7.86 -9.14
C VAL A 746 -4.58 -7.97 -9.43
N ASP A 747 -4.25 -8.68 -10.49
CA ASP A 747 -2.89 -8.88 -10.96
C ASP A 747 -2.41 -7.74 -11.87
N ARG A 748 -1.15 -7.79 -12.26
CA ARG A 748 -0.55 -6.73 -13.09
C ARG A 748 -1.18 -6.54 -14.47
N PHE A 749 -1.76 -7.58 -15.07
CA PHE A 749 -2.50 -7.49 -16.32
C PHE A 749 -3.98 -7.14 -16.09
N GLY A 750 -4.39 -6.99 -14.85
CA GLY A 750 -5.77 -6.77 -14.46
C GLY A 750 -6.60 -8.05 -14.40
N GLN A 751 -6.01 -9.25 -14.52
CA GLN A 751 -6.74 -10.47 -14.17
C GLN A 751 -7.13 -10.40 -12.70
N ALA A 752 -8.36 -10.81 -12.38
CA ALA A 752 -8.87 -10.73 -11.02
C ALA A 752 -9.23 -12.09 -10.46
N ILE A 753 -9.32 -12.17 -9.13
CA ILE A 753 -10.04 -13.20 -8.38
C ILE A 753 -10.94 -12.44 -7.43
N ASN A 754 -12.22 -12.83 -7.36
CA ASN A 754 -13.22 -12.10 -6.60
C ASN A 754 -13.75 -12.97 -5.44
N PRO A 755 -12.99 -13.12 -4.32
CA PRO A 755 -13.46 -13.89 -3.16
C PRO A 755 -14.86 -13.49 -2.69
N ILE A 756 -15.18 -12.20 -2.81
CA ILE A 756 -16.50 -11.64 -2.54
C ILE A 756 -16.95 -10.86 -3.77
N ASN A 757 -18.16 -11.13 -4.26
CA ASN A 757 -18.74 -10.50 -5.44
C ASN A 757 -20.27 -10.40 -5.32
N SER A 758 -20.91 -9.77 -6.32
CA SER A 758 -22.36 -9.54 -6.37
C SER A 758 -23.22 -10.80 -6.17
N ASP A 759 -22.69 -11.98 -6.50
CA ASP A 759 -23.43 -13.24 -6.47
C ASP A 759 -23.31 -13.97 -5.13
N ASN A 760 -22.24 -13.71 -4.36
CA ASN A 760 -21.94 -14.45 -3.13
C ASN A 760 -21.86 -13.59 -1.86
N TYR A 761 -21.86 -12.25 -1.94
CA TYR A 761 -21.56 -11.37 -0.81
C TYR A 761 -22.49 -11.54 0.40
N VAL A 762 -23.75 -11.95 0.18
CA VAL A 762 -24.70 -12.21 1.26
C VAL A 762 -24.36 -13.49 2.02
N GLN A 763 -23.87 -14.52 1.32
CA GLN A 763 -23.65 -15.86 1.88
C GLN A 763 -22.19 -16.10 2.28
N ARG A 764 -21.30 -15.14 2.03
CA ARG A 764 -19.88 -15.29 2.36
C ARG A 764 -19.67 -15.16 3.86
N GLU A 765 -19.25 -16.25 4.49
CA GLU A 765 -18.78 -16.24 5.87
C GLU A 765 -17.35 -15.66 5.95
N LEU A 766 -17.14 -14.73 6.88
CA LEU A 766 -15.81 -14.21 7.20
C LEU A 766 -15.23 -14.95 8.41
N VAL A 767 -13.91 -15.09 8.44
CA VAL A 767 -13.20 -15.54 9.64
C VAL A 767 -12.86 -14.32 10.48
N LEU A 768 -13.46 -14.22 11.66
CA LEU A 768 -13.34 -13.06 12.54
C LEU A 768 -12.87 -13.50 13.92
N PRO A 769 -11.96 -12.74 14.56
CA PRO A 769 -11.70 -12.87 15.98
C PRO A 769 -12.96 -12.48 16.78
N GLU A 770 -12.99 -12.82 18.06
CA GLU A 770 -14.17 -12.64 18.91
C GLU A 770 -14.58 -11.17 19.04
N ASP A 771 -13.61 -10.25 19.13
CA ASP A 771 -13.84 -8.83 19.38
C ASP A 771 -14.38 -8.04 18.16
N LEU A 772 -14.18 -8.56 16.94
CA LEU A 772 -14.77 -8.01 15.72
C LEU A 772 -16.12 -8.65 15.36
N ARG A 773 -16.54 -9.70 16.09
CA ARG A 773 -17.78 -10.41 15.79
C ARG A 773 -18.97 -9.70 16.44
N PRO A 774 -19.93 -9.19 15.65
CA PRO A 774 -21.11 -8.55 16.21
C PRO A 774 -21.95 -9.54 17.03
N LYS A 775 -22.33 -9.14 18.26
CA LYS A 775 -23.30 -9.88 19.09
C LYS A 775 -24.72 -9.75 18.54
N ILE A 776 -25.04 -8.59 17.96
CA ILE A 776 -26.30 -8.28 17.28
C ILE A 776 -25.92 -7.67 15.93
N THR A 777 -26.50 -8.14 14.83
CA THR A 777 -26.22 -7.59 13.50
C THR A 777 -27.24 -6.53 13.11
N VAL A 778 -26.81 -5.53 12.34
CA VAL A 778 -27.70 -4.49 11.78
C VAL A 778 -28.78 -5.09 10.86
N GLU A 779 -28.52 -6.25 10.27
CA GLU A 779 -29.48 -7.04 9.50
C GLU A 779 -29.49 -8.49 10.01
N ASP A 780 -30.68 -9.11 10.13
CA ASP A 780 -30.82 -10.49 10.61
C ASP A 780 -30.34 -11.55 9.60
N LEU A 781 -30.26 -11.19 8.32
CA LEU A 781 -29.91 -12.13 7.25
C LEU A 781 -28.40 -12.32 7.15
N GLU A 782 -27.97 -13.58 7.27
CA GLU A 782 -26.58 -14.04 7.15
C GLU A 782 -25.61 -13.23 8.02
N PRO A 783 -25.72 -13.33 9.37
CA PRO A 783 -25.00 -12.46 10.30
C PRO A 783 -23.47 -12.60 10.24
N LYS A 784 -22.96 -13.72 9.72
CA LYS A 784 -21.52 -14.04 9.65
C LYS A 784 -20.72 -13.21 8.64
N ARG A 785 -21.38 -12.35 7.84
CA ARG A 785 -20.72 -11.43 6.90
C ARG A 785 -20.40 -10.07 7.52
N PHE A 786 -20.96 -9.77 8.69
CA PHE A 786 -20.80 -8.48 9.35
C PHE A 786 -19.58 -8.47 10.26
N VAL A 787 -18.85 -7.36 10.20
CA VAL A 787 -17.72 -7.03 11.06
C VAL A 787 -18.12 -5.82 11.89
N GLU A 788 -17.96 -5.89 13.21
CA GLU A 788 -18.20 -4.76 14.12
C GLU A 788 -16.89 -4.04 14.39
N LEU A 789 -16.83 -2.73 14.08
CA LEU A 789 -15.64 -1.94 14.37
C LEU A 789 -15.68 -1.48 15.84
N PRO A 790 -14.64 -1.81 16.64
CA PRO A 790 -14.61 -1.49 18.05
C PRO A 790 -14.42 0.01 18.29
N ARG A 791 -14.62 0.39 19.55
CA ARG A 791 -14.74 1.77 20.02
C ARG A 791 -13.51 2.30 20.76
N VAL A 792 -13.50 3.63 20.86
CA VAL A 792 -12.67 4.47 21.74
C VAL A 792 -12.59 3.92 23.16
N CYS A 793 -11.39 3.57 23.63
CA CYS A 793 -11.11 3.53 25.06
C CYS A 793 -10.67 4.92 25.54
N THR A 794 -11.40 5.50 26.49
CA THR A 794 -10.76 6.42 27.45
C THR A 794 -9.73 5.61 28.22
N SER A 795 -8.46 6.00 28.17
CA SER A 795 -7.35 5.35 28.87
C SER A 795 -7.74 4.93 30.29
N ARG A 796 -7.65 3.64 30.60
CA ARG A 796 -7.43 3.20 31.99
C ARG A 796 -6.09 3.83 32.40
N PRO A 797 -6.00 4.62 33.48
CA PRO A 797 -4.69 4.93 34.04
C PRO A 797 -4.07 3.58 34.42
N ALA A 798 -2.88 3.30 33.90
CA ALA A 798 -2.07 2.19 34.38
C ALA A 798 -2.06 2.23 35.91
N CYS A 799 -2.25 1.07 36.54
CA CYS A 799 -2.11 0.90 37.99
C CYS A 799 -0.82 1.57 38.45
N ALA A 800 -0.93 2.78 39.01
CA ALA A 800 0.15 3.39 39.76
C ALA A 800 0.38 2.47 40.95
N SER A 801 1.57 1.89 41.00
CA SER A 801 2.09 1.25 42.19
C SER A 801 1.86 2.19 43.38
N THR A 802 1.29 1.62 44.43
CA THR A 802 1.00 2.27 45.69
C THR A 802 2.24 2.94 46.26
N THR A 803 2.38 4.26 46.03
CA THR A 803 2.85 5.27 47.01
C THR A 803 3.08 6.62 46.33
N SER A 804 2.06 7.47 46.30
CA SER A 804 2.15 8.90 46.66
C SER A 804 0.83 9.60 46.32
N THR A 805 0.35 10.38 47.28
CA THR A 805 -0.94 11.07 47.26
C THR A 805 -0.90 12.26 46.31
N PRO A 806 -1.85 12.42 45.36
CA PRO A 806 -2.01 13.68 44.65
C PRO A 806 -2.93 14.62 45.44
N ALA A 807 -2.41 15.80 45.78
CA ALA A 807 -3.18 16.90 46.33
C ALA A 807 -4.16 17.43 45.26
N THR A 808 -5.42 17.49 45.63
CA THR A 808 -6.59 17.77 44.80
C THR A 808 -6.88 19.27 44.79
N THR A 809 -7.15 19.85 43.61
CA THR A 809 -8.14 20.93 43.47
C THR A 809 -8.62 21.04 42.03
N ALA A 810 -9.81 20.50 41.76
CA ALA A 810 -10.70 20.99 40.71
C ALA A 810 -12.14 20.65 41.11
N GLN A 811 -12.89 21.71 41.44
CA GLN A 811 -14.27 21.67 41.87
C GLN A 811 -15.19 21.21 40.73
N TRP A 812 -16.02 20.19 40.99
CA TRP A 812 -17.26 19.98 40.28
C TRP A 812 -18.41 20.04 41.28
N SER A 813 -19.34 20.96 41.04
CA SER A 813 -20.50 21.26 41.85
C SER A 813 -21.54 20.13 41.81
N ILE A 814 -21.82 19.52 42.97
CA ILE A 814 -22.92 18.56 43.18
C ILE A 814 -24.03 19.26 43.96
N SER A 815 -25.26 19.19 43.44
CA SER A 815 -26.49 19.60 44.14
C SER A 815 -26.94 18.51 45.14
N ALA A 816 -27.60 18.97 46.20
CA ALA A 816 -27.71 18.41 47.56
C ALA A 816 -28.34 16.99 47.76
N PRO A 817 -28.12 16.36 48.93
CA PRO A 817 -28.49 14.97 49.26
C PRO A 817 -29.76 14.84 50.14
N VAL A 818 -30.37 13.65 50.16
CA VAL A 818 -31.34 13.22 51.21
C VAL A 818 -31.10 11.71 51.53
N PRO A 819 -31.22 11.26 52.81
CA PRO A 819 -30.36 10.22 53.38
C PRO A 819 -30.99 8.84 53.58
N ILE A 820 -30.10 7.87 53.79
CA ILE A 820 -30.32 6.46 54.13
C ILE A 820 -30.90 6.30 55.56
N ARG A 821 -31.89 5.42 55.73
CA ARG A 821 -32.26 4.80 57.01
C ARG A 821 -31.90 3.31 57.03
N SER A 822 -31.23 2.94 58.12
CA SER A 822 -30.81 1.62 58.58
C SER A 822 -31.93 0.77 59.21
N ALA A 823 -31.85 -0.56 59.11
CA ALA A 823 -32.21 -1.57 60.15
C ALA A 823 -32.10 -3.01 59.55
N LEU A 824 -31.13 -3.84 59.96
CA LEU A 824 -31.22 -4.91 60.99
C LEU A 824 -31.92 -6.21 60.53
N GLY A 825 -31.18 -7.33 60.59
CA GLY A 825 -31.70 -8.58 61.18
C GLY A 825 -31.62 -9.89 60.38
N CYS A 826 -30.70 -10.76 60.83
CA CYS A 826 -30.88 -12.22 61.01
C CYS A 826 -30.76 -13.20 59.82
N CYS A 827 -29.66 -13.97 59.82
CA CYS A 827 -29.59 -15.41 59.51
C CYS A 827 -30.56 -16.24 60.41
N PRO A 828 -30.88 -17.55 60.17
CA PRO A 828 -29.96 -18.58 59.65
C PRO A 828 -30.55 -19.77 58.81
N THR A 829 -29.64 -20.64 58.32
CA THR A 829 -29.76 -22.13 58.12
C THR A 829 -30.83 -22.66 57.15
N THR A 830 -30.65 -23.70 56.31
CA THR A 830 -29.82 -24.91 56.34
C THR A 830 -29.95 -25.65 55.00
N SER A 831 -28.85 -26.26 54.56
CA SER A 831 -28.69 -27.61 53.98
C SER A 831 -29.58 -28.16 52.85
N THR A 832 -28.85 -28.67 51.84
CA THR A 832 -28.89 -30.03 51.26
C THR A 832 -29.77 -30.36 50.04
N THR A 833 -29.02 -30.86 49.05
CA THR A 833 -29.23 -32.04 48.19
C THR A 833 -30.03 -31.97 46.89
N ALA A 834 -29.29 -32.39 45.85
CA ALA A 834 -29.66 -33.36 44.81
C ALA A 834 -30.50 -32.90 43.60
N TRP A 835 -29.75 -32.66 42.51
CA TRP A 835 -29.84 -33.29 41.18
C TRP A 835 -30.87 -34.44 40.99
N PRO A 836 -31.26 -34.82 39.75
CA PRO A 836 -31.18 -34.12 38.46
C PRO A 836 -32.38 -34.38 37.49
N ALA A 837 -32.19 -33.94 36.25
CA ALA A 837 -32.50 -34.68 35.02
C ALA A 837 -33.88 -34.50 34.34
N THR A 838 -33.75 -33.98 33.11
CA THR A 838 -34.31 -34.50 31.84
C THR A 838 -35.65 -34.00 31.32
N ALA A 839 -35.54 -33.64 30.03
CA ALA A 839 -36.49 -33.82 28.93
C ALA A 839 -37.55 -32.72 28.67
N ARG A 840 -37.22 -31.92 27.63
CA ARG A 840 -38.10 -31.36 26.57
C ARG A 840 -39.35 -32.22 26.30
N PRO A 841 -40.51 -31.67 25.82
CA PRO A 841 -40.56 -30.82 24.62
C PRO A 841 -41.64 -29.71 24.56
N ALA A 842 -41.51 -28.87 23.51
CA ALA A 842 -42.43 -27.88 22.95
C ALA A 842 -43.89 -28.42 22.80
N PRO A 843 -44.97 -27.61 22.62
CA PRO A 843 -45.09 -26.65 21.50
C PRO A 843 -46.05 -25.42 21.62
N ARG A 844 -45.80 -24.44 20.73
CA ARG A 844 -46.74 -23.61 19.93
C ARG A 844 -47.77 -22.66 20.60
N TRP A 845 -48.14 -21.66 19.78
CA TRP A 845 -49.26 -20.70 19.83
C TRP A 845 -48.94 -19.45 20.67
N VAL A 846 -49.11 -18.19 20.22
CA VAL A 846 -49.86 -17.61 19.10
C VAL A 846 -49.43 -16.15 18.89
N ASN A 847 -49.62 -15.68 17.65
CA ASN A 847 -49.51 -14.30 17.16
C ASN A 847 -50.35 -13.24 17.89
N CYS A 848 -50.00 -11.99 17.55
CA CYS A 848 -50.75 -10.73 17.64
C CYS A 848 -50.59 -10.02 19.00
N ALA A 849 -50.18 -8.76 19.07
CA ALA A 849 -50.28 -7.66 18.10
C ALA A 849 -49.03 -6.75 18.14
#